data_AF-A0A1I7UYS9-F1
#
_entry.id   AF-A0A1I7UYS9-F1
#
_cell.length_a   1.000
_cell.length_b   1.000
_cell.length_c   1.000
_cell.angle_alpha   90.00
_cell.angle_beta   90.00
_cell.angle_gamma   90.00
#
_symmetry.space_group_name_H-M   'P 1'
#
loop_
_entity.id
_entity.type
_entity.pdbx_description
1 polymer ?
#
loop_
_entity_poly.entity_id
_entity_poly.type
_entity_poly.pdbx_seq_one_letter_code
_entity_poly.pdbx_strand_id
1 'polypeptide(L)'
;MNISWAPPLQNWNPWRASNIDEPPLTLMSMEEISQRLNEKEEAKMGEHIRKINEKRSELPVQQYRNQIVQTVANNRVTLIKGETGCGKSTQVAQFLLESYLQNSKAAHFNAVVSQPRRISAISLAERVANERGEEIGETCGYNVRFDSATPRPYGSIMFCTVGVLLRMMENGLRGISHVIIDEIHERDVDTDFVLIVLRDMITQYKDLRVVLMSATIDTDLFTNFFGSAQEIGPTPVITMHGRTFPVQAFYLEDILQNLRHMPDEPEQRKKKKGGPPPADDPDDGDEEVDDKGRNMNILTDPSISESLKTAMSRVSEKDIPYGVIEAILIDIANRGVDGAVLIFLPGWAEIMSLCNKLLESSEFGQAEKYEVLPLHSQLTSQEQRKVFNHYPGKRKIIISTNIAETSITIDDVVYVIDSCKAKERMYTSNNNMVHFATVWASKTNVIQRRGRAGRVRPGYAFHLCSRMRFESLDEHGTAEMLRIPLHQIALTIKLLRLGSVGAFLGKALEPPPYDMVVESEAVLQAMGALDRNLELTSLGKMLARMPIEPVIAKVLILGTALGAGSVMCDVAAAMSFPTPFVPREKHHSRLSGLQRTFSGDKFSDHIALVSVFQGYREALQTGFPTAESEYCDHYSLSNPVLKMTEGARRQLIDVLRNHCCFPNEILFDVNVNVKGKDRELDLMRSLLIMALYPNVAYYTGKRNVLTIEQSGALINKYSVLVPMNNRQDMDLPSPLLVFTEKVRTKCISCKGVSVITAIQLLIFGSRKVECVGEGRVRVDDMITIRMNVKTAAALLALRPCIESLLVNSCENPESLGVLNHESAELRHLLRELSSEDFMSQAGPIKDSLLTDDALIQKASVSFNHSNSYSDWASSPNTSSSHSANSSFQSPGFQHNNSSGYGAGGDWNSSPSRGTYGGAENSGGHPRHRGGRGRGNSRGWNPSQW
;
A
#
# COMPACT_ATOMS: atom_id res chain seq x y z
N MET A 1 -11.68 26.72 -17.58
CA MET A 1 -11.39 25.79 -16.47
C MET A 1 -12.26 26.18 -15.28
N ASN A 2 -12.69 25.25 -14.43
CA ASN A 2 -13.70 25.54 -13.38
C ASN A 2 -13.13 25.70 -11.96
N ILE A 3 -11.84 25.45 -11.72
CA ILE A 3 -11.25 25.63 -10.40
C ILE A 3 -11.14 27.13 -10.12
N SER A 4 -11.94 27.60 -9.15
CA SER A 4 -11.97 29.00 -8.74
C SER A 4 -10.75 29.36 -7.89
N TRP A 5 -10.14 30.50 -8.19
CA TRP A 5 -9.08 31.10 -7.38
C TRP A 5 -9.39 32.56 -7.07
N ALA A 6 -8.87 33.05 -5.96
CA ALA A 6 -8.85 34.45 -5.57
C ALA A 6 -7.64 34.70 -4.66
N PRO A 7 -7.05 35.92 -4.63
CA PRO A 7 -6.05 36.28 -3.63
C PRO A 7 -6.66 36.21 -2.21
N PRO A 8 -5.86 36.30 -1.13
CA PRO A 8 -6.36 36.43 0.24
C PRO A 8 -7.46 37.50 0.37
N LEU A 9 -8.60 37.07 0.90
CA LEU A 9 -9.82 37.87 1.06
C LEU A 9 -10.09 38.12 2.55
N GLN A 10 -10.63 39.29 2.88
CA GLN A 10 -11.16 39.56 4.20
C GLN A 10 -12.31 38.58 4.54
N ASN A 11 -12.43 38.23 5.81
CA ASN A 11 -13.42 37.29 6.35
C ASN A 11 -13.42 35.87 5.74
N TRP A 12 -12.32 35.41 5.13
CA TRP A 12 -12.25 34.09 4.49
C TRP A 12 -11.19 33.18 5.14
N ASN A 13 -11.56 31.92 5.39
CA ASN A 13 -10.64 30.88 5.82
C ASN A 13 -10.28 29.97 4.62
N PRO A 14 -9.07 30.09 4.04
CA PRO A 14 -8.69 29.29 2.88
C PRO A 14 -8.48 27.80 3.20
N TRP A 15 -8.24 27.45 4.47
CA TRP A 15 -8.00 26.07 4.90
C TRP A 15 -9.29 25.28 5.14
N ARG A 16 -10.39 25.99 5.45
CA ARG A 16 -11.75 25.43 5.57
C ARG A 16 -12.62 25.68 4.33
N ALA A 17 -12.16 26.52 3.40
CA ALA A 17 -12.93 27.02 2.27
C ALA A 17 -14.30 27.61 2.69
N SER A 18 -14.31 28.35 3.79
CA SER A 18 -15.50 28.94 4.40
C SER A 18 -15.25 30.39 4.78
N ASN A 19 -16.33 31.14 5.06
CA ASN A 19 -16.21 32.38 5.81
C ASN A 19 -15.65 32.12 7.21
N ILE A 20 -15.10 33.16 7.83
CA ILE A 20 -14.82 33.18 9.27
C ILE A 20 -16.10 33.72 9.94
N ASP A 21 -16.54 33.07 11.01
CA ASP A 21 -17.72 33.52 11.79
C ASP A 21 -17.34 33.98 13.20
N GLU A 22 -16.08 33.79 13.60
CA GLU A 22 -15.55 34.08 14.94
C GLU A 22 -14.84 35.46 15.01
N PRO A 23 -15.31 36.40 15.86
CA PRO A 23 -14.60 37.64 16.11
C PRO A 23 -13.27 37.40 16.86
N PRO A 24 -12.26 38.28 16.71
CA PRO A 24 -12.33 39.57 16.02
C PRO A 24 -12.03 39.53 14.52
N LEU A 25 -11.56 38.39 13.97
CA LEU A 25 -11.14 38.28 12.56
C LEU A 25 -12.28 38.54 11.56
N THR A 26 -13.53 38.38 11.98
CA THR A 26 -14.72 38.73 11.19
C THR A 26 -14.83 40.19 10.81
N LEU A 27 -14.33 41.08 11.67
CA LEU A 27 -14.52 42.53 11.55
C LEU A 27 -13.23 43.27 11.19
N MET A 28 -12.06 42.64 11.34
CA MET A 28 -10.76 43.25 11.06
C MET A 28 -10.48 43.35 9.56
N SER A 29 -9.90 44.47 9.15
CA SER A 29 -9.31 44.69 7.83
C SER A 29 -8.03 43.87 7.62
N MET A 30 -7.59 43.73 6.36
CA MET A 30 -6.35 43.00 6.03
C MET A 30 -5.12 43.70 6.61
N GLU A 31 -5.17 45.02 6.73
CA GLU A 31 -4.17 45.89 7.34
C GLU A 31 -4.07 45.67 8.85
N GLU A 32 -5.21 45.68 9.57
CA GLU A 32 -5.25 45.39 11.02
C GLU A 32 -4.79 43.96 11.34
N ILE A 33 -5.20 42.97 10.52
CA ILE A 33 -4.70 41.60 10.62
C ILE A 33 -3.18 41.58 10.41
N SER A 34 -2.68 42.26 9.38
CA SER A 34 -1.23 42.30 9.10
C SER A 34 -0.44 42.96 10.23
N GLN A 35 -0.91 44.08 10.78
CA GLN A 35 -0.29 44.73 11.94
C GLN A 35 -0.23 43.77 13.14
N ARG A 36 -1.36 43.13 13.49
CA ARG A 36 -1.43 42.20 14.62
C ARG A 36 -0.53 40.98 14.43
N LEU A 37 -0.35 40.50 13.20
CA LEU A 37 0.58 39.42 12.89
C LEU A 37 2.04 39.86 13.04
N ASN A 38 2.39 41.08 12.64
CA ASN A 38 3.70 41.67 12.87
C ASN A 38 3.99 41.83 14.37
N GLU A 39 3.07 42.40 15.15
CA GLU A 39 3.18 42.53 16.61
C GLU A 39 3.40 41.18 17.29
N LYS A 40 2.68 40.13 16.86
CA LYS A 40 2.88 38.76 17.39
C LYS A 40 4.25 38.19 17.02
N GLU A 41 4.80 38.55 15.87
CA GLU A 41 6.14 38.10 15.44
C GLU A 41 7.25 38.81 16.24
N GLU A 42 7.12 40.13 16.42
CA GLU A 42 8.06 40.93 17.22
C GLU A 42 8.08 40.47 18.69
N ALA A 43 6.92 40.12 19.26
CA ALA A 43 6.81 39.61 20.62
C ALA A 43 7.57 38.28 20.87
N LYS A 44 7.92 37.51 19.83
CA LYS A 44 8.71 36.26 19.95
C LYS A 44 10.21 36.51 20.07
N MET A 45 10.70 37.74 19.87
CA MET A 45 12.12 38.06 19.74
C MET A 45 12.89 37.94 21.07
N GLY A 46 13.17 36.70 21.49
CA GLY A 46 13.99 36.35 22.66
C GLY A 46 15.29 35.61 22.29
N GLU A 47 16.10 35.30 23.31
CA GLU A 47 17.39 34.61 23.15
C GLU A 47 17.25 33.24 22.45
N HIS A 48 16.18 32.50 22.75
CA HIS A 48 15.87 31.22 22.13
C HIS A 48 15.68 31.33 20.61
N ILE A 49 14.90 32.31 20.14
CA ILE A 49 14.66 32.56 18.71
C ILE A 49 15.93 33.06 18.02
N ARG A 50 16.78 33.86 18.69
CA ARG A 50 18.10 34.25 18.15
C ARG A 50 18.98 33.03 17.86
N LYS A 51 19.11 32.11 18.82
CA LYS A 51 19.85 30.84 18.65
C LYS A 51 19.31 29.95 17.54
N ILE A 52 17.99 29.96 17.30
CA ILE A 52 17.39 29.26 16.17
C ILE A 52 17.74 29.95 14.84
N ASN A 53 17.61 31.28 14.76
CA ASN A 53 17.91 32.05 13.56
C ASN A 53 19.40 31.99 13.19
N GLU A 54 20.31 31.91 14.16
CA GLU A 54 21.73 31.61 13.94
C GLU A 54 21.89 30.28 13.18
N LYS A 55 21.31 29.18 13.68
CA LYS A 55 21.34 27.87 12.99
C LYS A 55 20.67 27.89 11.61
N ARG A 56 19.55 28.63 11.45
CA ARG A 56 18.90 28.80 10.13
C ARG A 56 19.82 29.52 9.13
N SER A 57 20.63 30.45 9.62
CA SER A 57 21.55 31.24 8.79
C SER A 57 22.74 30.44 8.24
N GLU A 58 23.08 29.30 8.87
CA GLU A 58 24.13 28.39 8.43
C GLU A 58 23.71 27.54 7.21
N LEU A 59 22.40 27.40 6.96
CA LEU A 59 21.86 26.58 5.87
C LEU A 59 22.21 27.17 4.48
N PRO A 60 22.64 26.36 3.49
CA PRO A 60 23.03 26.87 2.17
C PRO A 60 21.97 27.73 1.46
N VAL A 61 20.68 27.40 1.61
CA VAL A 61 19.55 28.16 1.06
C VAL A 61 19.50 29.63 1.53
N GLN A 62 20.07 29.96 2.69
CA GLN A 62 20.09 31.32 3.23
C GLN A 62 20.78 32.32 2.28
N GLN A 63 21.84 31.89 1.60
CA GLN A 63 22.58 32.73 0.65
C GLN A 63 21.72 33.17 -0.53
N TYR A 64 20.69 32.39 -0.86
CA TYR A 64 19.78 32.60 -1.96
C TYR A 64 18.46 33.28 -1.53
N ARG A 65 18.27 33.59 -0.23
CA ARG A 65 17.01 34.15 0.33
C ARG A 65 16.45 35.31 -0.50
N ASN A 66 17.28 36.33 -0.76
CA ASN A 66 16.84 37.51 -1.51
C ASN A 66 16.56 37.20 -2.98
N GLN A 67 17.36 36.34 -3.61
CA GLN A 67 17.14 35.90 -5.00
C GLN A 67 15.83 35.12 -5.12
N ILE A 68 15.54 34.21 -4.19
CA ILE A 68 14.31 33.41 -4.15
C ILE A 68 13.10 34.33 -4.02
N VAL A 69 13.07 35.20 -3.01
CA VAL A 69 11.97 36.15 -2.78
C VAL A 69 11.72 37.05 -4.00
N GLN A 70 12.78 37.64 -4.57
CA GLN A 70 12.65 38.53 -5.72
C GLN A 70 12.21 37.79 -7.00
N THR A 71 12.72 36.58 -7.23
CA THR A 71 12.36 35.77 -8.40
C THR A 71 10.90 35.31 -8.34
N VAL A 72 10.45 34.82 -7.18
CA VAL A 72 9.05 34.39 -6.97
C VAL A 72 8.08 35.58 -7.02
N ALA A 73 8.47 36.77 -6.55
CA ALA A 73 7.64 37.97 -6.70
C ALA A 73 7.41 38.32 -8.19
N ASN A 74 8.48 38.24 -9.00
CA ASN A 74 8.50 38.70 -10.39
C ASN A 74 8.02 37.68 -11.44
N ASN A 75 7.95 36.39 -11.11
CA ASN A 75 7.62 35.32 -12.07
C ASN A 75 6.47 34.45 -11.54
N ARG A 76 5.57 33.99 -12.41
CA ARG A 76 4.43 33.18 -11.97
C ARG A 76 4.81 31.76 -11.55
N VAL A 77 5.83 31.19 -12.20
CA VAL A 77 6.42 29.90 -11.86
C VAL A 77 7.91 30.12 -11.58
N THR A 78 8.46 29.49 -10.55
CA THR A 78 9.91 29.49 -10.27
C THR A 78 10.34 28.08 -9.91
N LEU A 79 11.40 27.58 -10.53
CA LEU A 79 11.99 26.27 -10.24
C LEU A 79 13.22 26.45 -9.35
N ILE A 80 13.23 25.78 -8.20
CA ILE A 80 14.32 25.83 -7.22
C ILE A 80 14.98 24.45 -7.16
N LYS A 81 16.15 24.33 -7.80
CA LYS A 81 17.00 23.14 -7.78
C LYS A 81 18.04 23.26 -6.68
N GLY A 82 18.17 22.25 -5.85
CA GLY A 82 19.23 22.21 -4.84
C GLY A 82 19.22 20.90 -4.05
N GLU A 83 20.40 20.40 -3.72
CA GLU A 83 20.63 19.08 -3.15
C GLU A 83 19.86 18.81 -1.84
N THR A 84 19.70 17.54 -1.47
CA THR A 84 19.02 17.22 -0.19
C THR A 84 19.79 17.80 0.99
N GLY A 85 19.09 18.41 1.94
CA GLY A 85 19.71 19.04 3.12
C GLY A 85 20.13 20.51 2.95
N CYS A 86 20.05 21.11 1.75
CA CYS A 86 20.37 22.55 1.59
C CYS A 86 19.36 23.51 2.25
N GLY A 87 18.17 23.01 2.67
CA GLY A 87 17.17 23.74 3.46
C GLY A 87 15.88 24.14 2.72
N LYS A 88 15.68 23.74 1.45
CA LYS A 88 14.53 24.18 0.61
C LYS A 88 13.18 24.04 1.33
N SER A 89 12.86 22.81 1.73
CA SER A 89 11.57 22.38 2.27
C SER A 89 11.19 23.05 3.59
N THR A 90 12.19 23.50 4.38
CA THR A 90 11.94 24.23 5.64
C THR A 90 12.01 25.73 5.46
N GLN A 91 12.88 26.28 4.61
CA GLN A 91 13.13 27.72 4.54
C GLN A 91 12.36 28.48 3.46
N VAL A 92 12.08 27.90 2.29
CA VAL A 92 11.52 28.68 1.14
C VAL A 92 10.16 29.30 1.49
N ALA A 93 9.25 28.52 2.07
CA ALA A 93 7.94 29.03 2.50
C ALA A 93 8.08 30.09 3.61
N GLN A 94 9.03 29.93 4.53
CA GLN A 94 9.32 30.90 5.59
C GLN A 94 9.86 32.21 5.01
N PHE A 95 10.80 32.18 4.05
CA PHE A 95 11.36 33.37 3.43
C PHE A 95 10.31 34.21 2.70
N LEU A 96 9.36 33.55 2.03
CA LEU A 96 8.23 34.22 1.38
C LEU A 96 7.29 34.86 2.41
N LEU A 97 6.91 34.13 3.48
CA LEU A 97 6.11 34.69 4.57
C LEU A 97 6.81 35.86 5.28
N GLU A 98 8.08 35.71 5.61
CA GLU A 98 8.92 36.74 6.24
C GLU A 98 8.99 38.00 5.38
N SER A 99 9.03 37.87 4.04
CA SER A 99 8.98 39.02 3.14
C SER A 99 7.64 39.77 3.23
N TYR A 100 6.51 39.06 3.36
CA TYR A 100 5.21 39.69 3.55
C TYR A 100 5.05 40.33 4.94
N LEU A 101 5.59 39.72 6.00
CA LEU A 101 5.69 40.34 7.34
C LEU A 101 6.54 41.62 7.30
N GLN A 102 7.73 41.58 6.69
CA GLN A 102 8.65 42.73 6.56
C GLN A 102 8.05 43.90 5.78
N ASN A 103 7.06 43.65 4.91
CA ASN A 103 6.34 44.67 4.14
C ASN A 103 4.97 45.03 4.75
N SER A 104 4.68 44.62 6.00
CA SER A 104 3.40 44.84 6.70
C SER A 104 2.17 44.35 5.92
N LYS A 105 2.32 43.24 5.18
CA LYS A 105 1.30 42.63 4.31
C LYS A 105 1.03 41.17 4.66
N ALA A 106 1.30 40.75 5.90
CA ALA A 106 1.20 39.36 6.33
C ALA A 106 -0.16 38.71 6.00
N ALA A 107 -1.27 39.45 6.06
CA ALA A 107 -2.60 38.92 5.71
C ALA A 107 -2.73 38.53 4.23
N HIS A 108 -1.90 39.08 3.34
CA HIS A 108 -1.87 38.75 1.91
C HIS A 108 -0.97 37.53 1.57
N PHE A 109 -0.46 36.83 2.59
CA PHE A 109 0.29 35.59 2.40
C PHE A 109 -0.48 34.38 2.92
N ASN A 110 -0.65 33.36 2.08
CA ASN A 110 -0.98 32.00 2.50
C ASN A 110 -0.36 31.03 1.50
N ALA A 111 0.40 30.06 1.99
CA ALA A 111 1.09 29.07 1.17
C ALA A 111 0.62 27.64 1.45
N VAL A 112 0.33 26.88 0.41
CA VAL A 112 0.29 25.42 0.48
C VAL A 112 1.67 24.87 0.07
N VAL A 113 2.20 23.91 0.83
CA VAL A 113 3.42 23.17 0.49
C VAL A 113 3.06 21.69 0.37
N SER A 114 2.98 21.17 -0.86
CA SER A 114 2.72 19.75 -1.06
C SER A 114 3.98 18.91 -0.89
N GLN A 115 3.81 17.73 -0.30
CA GLN A 115 4.83 16.71 -0.09
C GLN A 115 4.30 15.35 -0.60
N PRO A 116 5.15 14.47 -1.13
CA PRO A 116 4.71 13.15 -1.60
C PRO A 116 4.27 12.24 -0.44
N ARG A 117 4.97 12.28 0.71
CA ARG A 117 4.69 11.40 1.87
C ARG A 117 4.03 12.14 3.04
N ARG A 118 3.12 11.42 3.73
CA ARG A 118 2.46 11.90 4.97
C ARG A 118 3.45 12.29 6.06
N ILE A 119 4.48 11.46 6.30
CA ILE A 119 5.51 11.74 7.32
C ILE A 119 6.33 13.00 6.98
N SER A 120 6.58 13.27 5.71
CA SER A 120 7.25 14.50 5.25
C SER A 120 6.42 15.74 5.60
N ALA A 121 5.13 15.76 5.23
CA ALA A 121 4.24 16.88 5.54
C ALA A 121 4.13 17.16 7.04
N ILE A 122 3.95 16.11 7.86
CA ILE A 122 3.86 16.24 9.33
C ILE A 122 5.19 16.74 9.92
N SER A 123 6.30 16.05 9.64
CA SER A 123 7.60 16.36 10.25
C SER A 123 8.18 17.71 9.80
N LEU A 124 7.94 18.13 8.56
CA LEU A 124 8.30 19.47 8.09
C LEU A 124 7.43 20.54 8.75
N ALA A 125 6.13 20.32 8.93
CA ALA A 125 5.27 21.27 9.63
C ALA A 125 5.64 21.40 11.12
N GLU A 126 5.90 20.28 11.81
CA GLU A 126 6.43 20.26 13.18
C GLU A 126 7.79 20.97 13.25
N ARG A 127 8.69 20.72 12.29
CA ARG A 127 10.01 21.36 12.25
C ARG A 127 9.92 22.88 12.02
N VAL A 128 9.08 23.33 11.10
CA VAL A 128 8.90 24.75 10.78
C VAL A 128 8.18 25.49 11.92
N ALA A 129 7.20 24.88 12.59
CA ALA A 129 6.61 25.47 13.80
C ALA A 129 7.67 25.67 14.90
N ASN A 130 8.48 24.62 15.18
CA ASN A 130 9.58 24.70 16.15
C ASN A 130 10.65 25.75 15.76
N GLU A 131 11.00 25.87 14.47
CA GLU A 131 11.94 26.91 13.98
C GLU A 131 11.41 28.34 14.13
N ARG A 132 10.11 28.50 14.37
CA ARG A 132 9.45 29.79 14.65
C ARG A 132 9.16 30.00 16.14
N GLY A 133 9.48 29.02 16.99
CA GLY A 133 9.13 28.99 18.41
C GLY A 133 7.63 28.94 18.66
N GLU A 134 6.90 28.25 17.80
CA GLU A 134 5.44 28.13 17.83
C GLU A 134 5.02 26.66 18.02
N GLU A 135 3.85 26.45 18.61
CA GLU A 135 3.15 25.16 18.50
C GLU A 135 2.53 24.99 17.09
N ILE A 136 2.28 23.74 16.72
CA ILE A 136 1.69 23.44 15.41
C ILE A 136 0.19 23.83 15.40
N GLY A 137 -0.25 24.46 14.31
CA GLY A 137 -1.56 25.10 14.21
C GLY A 137 -1.54 26.62 14.43
N GLU A 138 -0.40 27.22 14.78
CA GLU A 138 -0.24 28.68 14.77
C GLU A 138 -0.02 29.22 13.34
N THR A 139 1.23 29.55 12.96
CA THR A 139 1.60 30.00 11.60
C THR A 139 1.76 28.81 10.66
N CYS A 140 2.17 27.67 11.19
CA CYS A 140 2.48 26.46 10.43
C CYS A 140 1.59 25.30 10.87
N GLY A 141 1.04 24.57 9.90
CA GLY A 141 0.19 23.42 10.14
C GLY A 141 0.35 22.36 9.04
N TYR A 142 -0.37 21.25 9.19
CA TYR A 142 -0.44 20.22 8.16
C TYR A 142 -1.84 19.67 7.94
N ASN A 143 -2.07 19.14 6.74
CA ASN A 143 -3.26 18.36 6.41
C ASN A 143 -2.86 17.15 5.56
N VAL A 144 -3.00 15.95 6.12
CA VAL A 144 -2.79 14.69 5.42
C VAL A 144 -4.03 13.83 5.53
N ARG A 145 -4.14 12.79 4.69
CA ARG A 145 -5.28 11.87 4.76
C ARG A 145 -5.43 11.30 6.18
N PHE A 146 -6.59 11.53 6.79
CA PHE A 146 -7.00 11.13 8.14
C PHE A 146 -6.28 11.79 9.33
N ASP A 147 -5.46 12.83 9.13
CA ASP A 147 -4.76 13.52 10.23
C ASP A 147 -4.41 14.98 9.85
N SER A 148 -4.70 15.94 10.73
CA SER A 148 -4.55 17.37 10.40
C SER A 148 -4.42 18.28 11.62
N ALA A 149 -3.50 19.26 11.52
CA ALA A 149 -3.39 20.40 12.43
C ALA A 149 -3.46 21.69 11.59
N THR A 150 -4.63 22.32 11.52
CA THR A 150 -4.89 23.48 10.65
C THR A 150 -4.25 24.75 11.22
N PRO A 151 -3.48 25.54 10.43
CA PRO A 151 -2.93 26.81 10.88
C PRO A 151 -3.97 27.93 10.88
N ARG A 152 -3.62 29.10 11.42
CA ARG A 152 -4.46 30.31 11.39
C ARG A 152 -4.86 30.72 9.94
N PRO A 153 -5.95 31.46 9.71
CA PRO A 153 -6.45 31.74 8.36
C PRO A 153 -5.56 32.64 7.46
N TYR A 154 -4.63 33.41 8.05
CA TYR A 154 -3.87 34.46 7.38
C TYR A 154 -2.38 34.44 7.75
N GLY A 155 -1.52 34.77 6.80
CA GLY A 155 -0.08 34.85 7.01
C GLY A 155 0.51 33.51 7.45
N SER A 156 0.13 32.42 6.78
CA SER A 156 0.35 31.05 7.27
C SER A 156 0.76 30.05 6.18
N ILE A 157 1.25 28.89 6.63
CA ILE A 157 1.82 27.83 5.79
C ILE A 157 1.13 26.51 6.14
N MET A 158 0.53 25.85 5.14
CA MET A 158 -0.07 24.53 5.25
C MET A 158 0.79 23.51 4.49
N PHE A 159 1.42 22.57 5.19
CA PHE A 159 2.01 21.40 4.55
C PHE A 159 0.94 20.34 4.27
N CYS A 160 0.93 19.71 3.11
CA CYS A 160 -0.06 18.67 2.82
C CYS A 160 0.48 17.55 1.94
N THR A 161 -0.19 16.41 1.91
CA THR A 161 0.02 15.43 0.83
C THR A 161 -0.56 15.96 -0.49
N VAL A 162 0.01 15.58 -1.63
CA VAL A 162 -0.46 16.02 -2.96
C VAL A 162 -1.95 15.70 -3.18
N GLY A 163 -2.40 14.49 -2.81
CA GLY A 163 -3.82 14.11 -2.85
C GLY A 163 -4.75 14.92 -1.92
N VAL A 164 -4.23 15.68 -0.95
CA VAL A 164 -5.03 16.65 -0.17
C VAL A 164 -5.15 17.98 -0.92
N LEU A 165 -4.09 18.45 -1.58
CA LEU A 165 -4.15 19.62 -2.47
C LEU A 165 -5.16 19.39 -3.61
N LEU A 166 -5.22 18.17 -4.19
CA LEU A 166 -6.23 17.79 -5.18
C LEU A 166 -7.66 17.94 -4.65
N ARG A 167 -7.93 17.59 -3.38
CA ARG A 167 -9.25 17.80 -2.77
C ARG A 167 -9.54 19.27 -2.47
N MET A 168 -8.54 20.04 -2.05
CA MET A 168 -8.68 21.50 -1.89
C MET A 168 -9.08 22.17 -3.21
N MET A 169 -8.62 21.65 -4.35
CA MET A 169 -9.01 22.14 -5.68
C MET A 169 -10.48 21.88 -6.04
N GLU A 170 -11.21 20.93 -5.42
CA GLU A 170 -12.67 20.76 -5.64
C GLU A 170 -13.45 22.00 -5.16
N ASN A 171 -13.10 22.53 -3.98
CA ASN A 171 -13.71 23.75 -3.42
C ASN A 171 -13.07 25.05 -3.97
N GLY A 172 -11.95 24.91 -4.68
CA GLY A 172 -11.15 26.01 -5.22
C GLY A 172 -10.12 26.56 -4.23
N LEU A 173 -9.06 27.17 -4.77
CA LEU A 173 -7.91 27.67 -4.01
C LEU A 173 -8.08 29.16 -3.62
N ARG A 174 -9.29 29.58 -3.24
CA ARG A 174 -9.55 30.96 -2.80
C ARG A 174 -8.77 31.28 -1.54
N GLY A 175 -8.04 32.38 -1.56
CA GLY A 175 -7.25 32.87 -0.43
C GLY A 175 -5.85 32.25 -0.29
N ILE A 176 -5.42 31.42 -1.26
CA ILE A 176 -4.06 30.89 -1.36
C ILE A 176 -3.25 31.79 -2.31
N SER A 177 -2.17 32.42 -1.85
CA SER A 177 -1.32 33.24 -2.73
C SER A 177 -0.17 32.44 -3.36
N HIS A 178 0.31 31.38 -2.68
CA HIS A 178 1.41 30.56 -3.15
C HIS A 178 1.08 29.07 -3.08
N VAL A 179 1.42 28.31 -4.14
CA VAL A 179 1.41 26.85 -4.13
C VAL A 179 2.84 26.36 -4.39
N ILE A 180 3.41 25.64 -3.43
CA ILE A 180 4.76 25.11 -3.48
C ILE A 180 4.66 23.60 -3.64
N ILE A 181 5.18 23.06 -4.75
CA ILE A 181 5.26 21.62 -4.97
C ILE A 181 6.71 21.19 -4.73
N ASP A 182 6.95 20.43 -3.67
CA ASP A 182 8.27 19.92 -3.29
C ASP A 182 8.49 18.49 -3.79
N GLU A 183 9.77 18.08 -3.84
CA GLU A 183 10.23 16.75 -4.25
C GLU A 183 9.66 16.27 -5.61
N ILE A 184 9.45 17.19 -6.57
CA ILE A 184 8.83 16.90 -7.90
C ILE A 184 9.60 15.86 -8.75
N HIS A 185 10.79 15.43 -8.30
CA HIS A 185 11.59 14.37 -8.91
C HIS A 185 11.10 12.96 -8.64
N GLU A 186 10.14 12.79 -7.74
CA GLU A 186 9.54 11.47 -7.48
C GLU A 186 8.57 11.04 -8.59
N ARG A 187 8.02 11.99 -9.37
CA ARG A 187 7.14 11.74 -10.52
C ARG A 187 5.94 10.85 -10.19
N ASP A 188 5.43 11.00 -8.97
CA ASP A 188 4.16 10.44 -8.51
C ASP A 188 3.01 10.95 -9.37
N VAL A 189 1.99 10.10 -9.56
CA VAL A 189 0.90 10.40 -10.50
C VAL A 189 0.06 11.62 -10.10
N ASP A 190 -0.16 11.81 -8.79
CA ASP A 190 -0.88 12.97 -8.24
C ASP A 190 -0.09 14.27 -8.47
N THR A 191 1.25 14.20 -8.46
CA THR A 191 2.13 15.37 -8.65
C THR A 191 2.05 15.85 -10.09
N ASP A 192 2.26 14.96 -11.06
CA ASP A 192 2.17 15.30 -12.47
C ASP A 192 0.75 15.80 -12.84
N PHE A 193 -0.31 15.24 -12.24
CA PHE A 193 -1.68 15.76 -12.35
C PHE A 193 -1.80 17.21 -11.84
N VAL A 194 -1.34 17.48 -10.62
CA VAL A 194 -1.37 18.82 -10.02
C VAL A 194 -0.64 19.83 -10.91
N LEU A 195 0.47 19.43 -11.56
CA LEU A 195 1.21 20.31 -12.47
C LEU A 195 0.40 20.69 -13.72
N ILE A 196 -0.37 19.77 -14.32
CA ILE A 196 -1.32 20.10 -15.41
C ILE A 196 -2.35 21.12 -14.91
N VAL A 197 -2.94 20.88 -13.73
CA VAL A 197 -3.95 21.77 -13.15
C VAL A 197 -3.38 23.16 -12.90
N LEU A 198 -2.21 23.25 -12.26
CA LEU A 198 -1.57 24.52 -11.94
C LEU A 198 -1.15 25.28 -13.21
N ARG A 199 -0.63 24.61 -14.24
CA ARG A 199 -0.29 25.26 -15.51
C ARG A 199 -1.51 25.94 -16.12
N ASP A 200 -2.61 25.21 -16.28
CA ASP A 200 -3.86 25.75 -16.79
C ASP A 200 -4.41 26.88 -15.88
N MET A 201 -4.36 26.74 -14.55
CA MET A 201 -4.78 27.80 -13.61
C MET A 201 -3.94 29.09 -13.73
N ILE A 202 -2.62 29.01 -13.89
CA ILE A 202 -1.73 30.18 -13.94
C ILE A 202 -1.88 30.99 -15.25
N THR A 203 -2.36 30.37 -16.33
CA THR A 203 -2.76 31.11 -17.54
C THR A 203 -3.94 32.05 -17.26
N GLN A 204 -4.89 31.61 -16.42
CA GLN A 204 -6.10 32.35 -16.07
C GLN A 204 -5.87 33.34 -14.91
N TYR A 205 -5.13 32.91 -13.87
CA TYR A 205 -4.94 33.65 -12.62
C TYR A 205 -3.50 34.15 -12.49
N LYS A 206 -3.24 35.38 -12.98
CA LYS A 206 -1.88 35.94 -13.14
C LYS A 206 -1.14 36.25 -11.83
N ASP A 207 -1.87 36.37 -10.73
CA ASP A 207 -1.35 36.72 -9.41
C ASP A 207 -1.02 35.50 -8.54
N LEU A 208 -1.49 34.30 -8.91
CA LEU A 208 -1.07 33.05 -8.28
C LEU A 208 0.43 32.84 -8.53
N ARG A 209 1.15 32.40 -7.50
CA ARG A 209 2.57 32.04 -7.57
C ARG A 209 2.75 30.55 -7.33
N VAL A 210 3.50 29.90 -8.21
CA VAL A 210 3.88 28.49 -8.08
C VAL A 210 5.40 28.36 -7.94
N VAL A 211 5.82 27.62 -6.92
CA VAL A 211 7.23 27.30 -6.68
C VAL A 211 7.40 25.80 -6.79
N LEU A 212 8.26 25.38 -7.70
CA LEU A 212 8.62 23.99 -7.92
C LEU A 212 9.95 23.73 -7.23
N MET A 213 10.08 22.68 -6.42
CA MET A 213 11.34 22.37 -5.73
C MET A 213 11.79 20.95 -6.06
N SER A 214 13.09 20.78 -6.31
CA SER A 214 13.69 19.48 -6.61
C SER A 214 15.12 19.34 -6.11
N ALA A 215 15.55 18.09 -5.87
CA ALA A 215 16.92 17.74 -5.54
C ALA A 215 17.79 17.43 -6.77
N THR A 216 17.24 16.76 -7.79
CA THR A 216 18.05 15.98 -8.77
C THR A 216 17.57 16.00 -10.22
N ILE A 217 16.48 16.69 -10.52
CA ILE A 217 15.79 16.65 -11.83
C ILE A 217 16.58 17.27 -12.98
N ASP A 218 16.33 16.78 -14.20
CA ASP A 218 16.48 17.56 -15.43
C ASP A 218 15.46 18.71 -15.44
N THR A 219 15.96 19.93 -15.22
CA THR A 219 15.14 21.14 -15.12
C THR A 219 14.35 21.42 -16.38
N ASP A 220 14.84 20.94 -17.52
CA ASP A 220 14.38 21.36 -18.83
C ASP A 220 13.00 20.78 -19.13
N LEU A 221 12.70 19.56 -18.65
CA LEU A 221 11.36 18.97 -18.71
C LEU A 221 10.30 19.91 -18.08
N PHE A 222 10.60 20.49 -16.92
CA PHE A 222 9.67 21.35 -16.17
C PHE A 222 9.61 22.76 -16.75
N THR A 223 10.74 23.35 -17.15
CA THR A 223 10.75 24.67 -17.77
C THR A 223 10.08 24.65 -19.15
N ASN A 224 10.26 23.58 -19.93
CA ASN A 224 9.57 23.40 -21.21
C ASN A 224 8.07 23.18 -21.01
N PHE A 225 7.67 22.37 -20.02
CA PHE A 225 6.26 22.10 -19.71
C PHE A 225 5.47 23.36 -19.33
N PHE A 226 6.03 24.27 -18.53
CA PHE A 226 5.39 25.55 -18.20
C PHE A 226 5.61 26.61 -19.31
N GLY A 227 6.77 26.61 -19.96
CA GLY A 227 7.10 27.52 -21.05
C GLY A 227 6.32 27.28 -22.35
N SER A 228 5.71 26.10 -22.54
CA SER A 228 4.84 25.81 -23.67
C SER A 228 3.57 26.66 -23.70
N ALA A 229 3.16 27.19 -22.54
CA ALA A 229 2.06 28.16 -22.41
C ALA A 229 2.63 29.58 -22.32
N GLN A 230 2.69 30.28 -23.46
CA GLN A 230 3.35 31.59 -23.59
C GLN A 230 2.79 32.64 -22.60
N GLU A 231 1.53 32.52 -22.19
CA GLU A 231 0.87 33.41 -21.24
C GLU A 231 1.49 33.36 -19.84
N ILE A 232 2.18 32.27 -19.48
CA ILE A 232 2.84 32.09 -18.17
C ILE A 232 4.14 32.91 -18.11
N GLY A 233 4.86 33.01 -19.22
CA GLY A 233 6.19 33.62 -19.31
C GLY A 233 7.32 32.65 -18.95
N PRO A 234 8.55 33.15 -18.76
CA PRO A 234 9.70 32.30 -18.43
C PRO A 234 9.53 31.62 -17.06
N THR A 235 10.03 30.38 -16.96
CA THR A 235 10.19 29.68 -15.69
C THR A 235 11.65 29.74 -15.27
N PRO A 236 12.10 30.76 -14.50
CA PRO A 236 13.48 30.86 -14.05
C PRO A 236 13.86 29.69 -13.13
N VAL A 237 15.10 29.23 -13.29
CA VAL A 237 15.71 28.17 -12.47
C VAL A 237 16.72 28.80 -11.51
N ILE A 238 16.47 28.67 -10.21
CA ILE A 238 17.45 28.97 -9.16
C ILE A 238 18.17 27.67 -8.82
N THR A 239 19.42 27.53 -9.26
CA THR A 239 20.28 26.40 -8.90
C THR A 239 21.11 26.78 -7.68
N MET A 240 20.86 26.10 -6.56
CA MET A 240 21.62 26.25 -5.33
C MET A 240 22.71 25.20 -5.26
N HIS A 241 23.96 25.65 -5.35
CA HIS A 241 25.11 24.80 -5.10
C HIS A 241 25.27 24.61 -3.59
N GLY A 242 25.10 23.36 -3.13
CA GLY A 242 25.07 23.02 -1.71
C GLY A 242 26.46 23.05 -1.05
N ARG A 243 26.46 23.18 0.27
CA ARG A 243 27.58 22.75 1.13
C ARG A 243 27.29 21.37 1.71
N THR A 244 26.90 20.38 0.90
CA THR A 244 27.00 18.99 1.39
C THR A 244 28.48 18.70 1.56
N PHE A 245 28.87 18.19 2.73
CA PHE A 245 30.23 17.74 2.94
C PHE A 245 30.55 16.58 1.97
N PRO A 246 31.81 16.45 1.52
CA PRO A 246 32.17 15.39 0.58
C PRO A 246 31.83 14.01 1.14
N VAL A 247 31.11 13.23 0.35
CA VAL A 247 30.80 11.82 0.64
C VAL A 247 31.65 10.95 -0.28
N GLN A 248 32.58 10.19 0.30
CA GLN A 248 33.38 9.24 -0.47
C GLN A 248 32.51 8.02 -0.81
N ALA A 249 32.31 7.76 -2.10
CA ALA A 249 31.56 6.61 -2.60
C ALA A 249 32.51 5.44 -2.90
N PHE A 250 32.10 4.24 -2.51
CA PHE A 250 32.74 2.97 -2.83
C PHE A 250 31.73 2.06 -3.50
N TYR A 251 32.14 1.37 -4.57
CA TYR A 251 31.36 0.35 -5.26
C TYR A 251 31.78 -1.05 -4.81
N LEU A 252 31.07 -2.08 -5.26
CA LEU A 252 31.28 -3.46 -4.80
C LEU A 252 32.72 -3.95 -4.97
N GLU A 253 33.42 -3.54 -6.04
CA GLU A 253 34.83 -3.89 -6.24
C GLU A 253 35.73 -3.26 -5.16
N ASP A 254 35.52 -1.98 -4.87
CA ASP A 254 36.28 -1.24 -3.85
C ASP A 254 36.04 -1.83 -2.47
N ILE A 255 34.79 -2.18 -2.16
CA ILE A 255 34.36 -2.75 -0.89
C ILE A 255 35.06 -4.09 -0.65
N LEU A 256 34.98 -5.03 -1.60
CA LEU A 256 35.59 -6.34 -1.46
C LEU A 256 37.12 -6.26 -1.42
N GLN A 257 37.73 -5.37 -2.23
CA GLN A 257 39.18 -5.15 -2.24
C GLN A 257 39.70 -4.54 -0.93
N ASN A 258 39.03 -3.50 -0.41
CA ASN A 258 39.45 -2.80 0.81
C ASN A 258 39.26 -3.67 2.06
N LEU A 259 38.12 -4.36 2.17
CA LEU A 259 37.83 -5.27 3.28
C LEU A 259 38.63 -6.58 3.20
N ARG A 260 39.19 -6.91 2.04
CA ARG A 260 39.74 -8.24 1.68
C ARG A 260 38.75 -9.38 2.00
N HIS A 261 37.46 -9.07 1.91
CA HIS A 261 36.38 -9.99 2.23
C HIS A 261 36.14 -10.91 1.04
N MET A 262 36.21 -12.21 1.27
CA MET A 262 35.83 -13.23 0.30
C MET A 262 34.41 -13.68 0.64
N PRO A 263 33.39 -13.36 -0.19
CA PRO A 263 32.04 -13.85 0.02
C PRO A 263 31.99 -15.37 0.03
N ASP A 264 31.03 -15.91 0.78
CA ASP A 264 30.68 -17.33 0.74
C ASP A 264 30.34 -17.77 -0.69
N GLU A 265 30.57 -19.03 -1.02
CA GLU A 265 30.12 -19.55 -2.31
C GLU A 265 28.59 -19.51 -2.39
N PRO A 266 28.01 -19.04 -3.51
CA PRO A 266 26.57 -19.00 -3.66
C PRO A 266 25.99 -20.40 -3.48
N GLU A 267 24.96 -20.54 -2.63
CA GLU A 267 24.36 -21.84 -2.34
C GLU A 267 23.94 -22.52 -3.65
N GLN A 268 24.68 -23.57 -4.04
CA GLN A 268 24.26 -24.43 -5.13
C GLN A 268 22.94 -25.07 -4.71
N ARG A 269 21.82 -24.59 -5.29
CA ARG A 269 20.48 -25.21 -5.14
C ARG A 269 20.67 -26.72 -5.33
N LYS A 270 20.55 -27.49 -4.25
CA LYS A 270 20.86 -28.93 -4.26
C LYS A 270 20.00 -29.63 -5.30
N LYS A 271 20.56 -29.91 -6.48
CA LYS A 271 19.96 -30.84 -7.45
C LYS A 271 19.69 -32.13 -6.67
N LYS A 272 18.41 -32.47 -6.48
CA LYS A 272 18.03 -33.74 -5.85
C LYS A 272 18.64 -34.87 -6.67
N LYS A 273 19.66 -35.54 -6.13
CA LYS A 273 20.27 -36.71 -6.78
C LYS A 273 19.18 -37.76 -7.01
N GLY A 274 18.96 -38.14 -8.27
CA GLY A 274 18.17 -39.32 -8.65
C GLY A 274 16.76 -39.08 -9.19
N GLY A 275 16.29 -37.84 -9.34
CA GLY A 275 15.11 -37.56 -10.18
C GLY A 275 15.52 -37.27 -11.62
N PRO A 276 14.69 -37.57 -12.64
CA PRO A 276 14.81 -36.87 -13.92
C PRO A 276 14.68 -35.35 -13.69
N PRO A 277 15.15 -34.50 -14.62
CA PRO A 277 14.84 -33.07 -14.56
C PRO A 277 13.31 -32.91 -14.39
N PRO A 278 12.84 -31.96 -13.57
CA PRO A 278 11.46 -31.51 -13.72
C PRO A 278 11.27 -31.15 -15.19
N ALA A 279 10.28 -31.75 -15.86
CA ALA A 279 9.88 -31.26 -17.18
C ALA A 279 9.53 -29.78 -17.00
N ASP A 280 10.05 -28.94 -17.91
CA ASP A 280 10.13 -27.49 -17.75
C ASP A 280 8.82 -26.92 -17.16
N ASP A 281 8.87 -26.48 -15.90
CA ASP A 281 7.70 -26.01 -15.18
C ASP A 281 7.35 -24.64 -15.78
N PRO A 282 6.23 -24.48 -16.53
CA PRO A 282 5.99 -23.26 -17.31
C PRO A 282 5.73 -22.01 -16.45
N ASP A 283 5.73 -22.16 -15.13
CA ASP A 283 5.47 -21.13 -14.12
C ASP A 283 6.77 -20.54 -13.49
N ASP A 284 7.96 -21.05 -13.85
CA ASP A 284 9.26 -20.42 -13.54
C ASP A 284 9.53 -19.19 -14.45
N GLY A 285 8.48 -18.67 -15.11
CA GLY A 285 8.42 -17.40 -15.82
C GLY A 285 8.48 -16.18 -14.88
N ASP A 286 9.60 -16.00 -14.19
CA ASP A 286 10.05 -14.73 -13.60
C ASP A 286 11.27 -14.22 -14.38
N GLU A 287 11.09 -13.91 -15.68
CA GLU A 287 12.10 -13.23 -16.51
C GLU A 287 11.54 -11.99 -17.22
N GLU A 288 11.02 -11.04 -16.44
CA GLU A 288 11.42 -9.63 -16.67
C GLU A 288 12.76 -9.39 -15.96
N VAL A 289 13.79 -10.01 -16.51
CA VAL A 289 15.15 -9.49 -16.37
C VAL A 289 15.19 -8.21 -17.22
N ASP A 290 15.87 -7.17 -16.72
CA ASP A 290 16.38 -6.07 -17.57
C ASP A 290 16.87 -6.66 -18.90
N ASP A 291 16.40 -6.10 -20.02
CA ASP A 291 16.51 -6.57 -21.42
C ASP A 291 17.98 -6.80 -21.90
N LYS A 292 18.94 -6.60 -21.00
CA LYS A 292 20.38 -6.78 -21.15
C LYS A 292 20.92 -8.08 -20.56
N GLY A 293 20.17 -8.83 -19.73
CA GLY A 293 20.43 -10.23 -19.31
C GLY A 293 21.78 -10.59 -18.65
N ARG A 294 22.71 -9.63 -18.53
CA ARG A 294 24.13 -9.87 -18.24
C ARG A 294 24.44 -9.62 -16.77
N ASN A 295 25.14 -10.56 -16.14
CA ASN A 295 25.72 -10.35 -14.82
C ASN A 295 26.91 -9.38 -14.93
N MET A 296 26.75 -8.17 -14.39
CA MET A 296 27.71 -7.08 -14.40
C MET A 296 28.71 -7.12 -13.24
N ASN A 297 28.62 -8.13 -12.35
CA ASN A 297 29.69 -8.45 -11.40
C ASN A 297 30.82 -9.29 -12.06
N ILE A 298 30.64 -9.78 -13.28
CA ILE A 298 31.69 -10.54 -14.00
C ILE A 298 32.70 -9.57 -14.62
N LEU A 299 33.80 -9.36 -13.90
CA LEU A 299 34.91 -8.50 -14.32
C LEU A 299 35.82 -9.22 -15.33
N THR A 300 35.85 -8.74 -16.58
CA THR A 300 36.64 -9.33 -17.68
C THR A 300 37.98 -8.63 -17.93
N ASP A 301 38.29 -7.54 -17.22
CA ASP A 301 39.52 -6.77 -17.40
C ASP A 301 40.76 -7.57 -16.96
N PRO A 302 41.79 -7.75 -17.83
CA PRO A 302 43.03 -8.44 -17.47
C PRO A 302 43.83 -7.79 -16.33
N SER A 303 43.69 -6.47 -16.12
CA SER A 303 44.43 -5.71 -15.09
C SER A 303 43.93 -5.94 -13.66
N ILE A 304 42.71 -6.47 -13.49
CA ILE A 304 42.09 -6.68 -12.19
C ILE A 304 42.55 -8.01 -11.58
N SER A 305 42.87 -7.98 -10.28
CA SER A 305 43.38 -9.15 -9.54
C SER A 305 42.39 -10.33 -9.53
N GLU A 306 42.92 -11.55 -9.68
CA GLU A 306 42.11 -12.77 -9.78
C GLU A 306 41.30 -13.08 -8.51
N SER A 307 41.84 -12.69 -7.34
CA SER A 307 41.12 -12.79 -6.06
C SER A 307 39.86 -11.90 -6.05
N LEU A 308 39.95 -10.68 -6.59
CA LEU A 308 38.80 -9.77 -6.68
C LEU A 308 37.78 -10.24 -7.72
N LYS A 309 38.22 -10.76 -8.87
CA LYS A 309 37.31 -11.40 -9.85
C LYS A 309 36.54 -12.57 -9.24
N THR A 310 37.24 -13.40 -8.45
CA THR A 310 36.63 -14.52 -7.71
C THR A 310 35.62 -14.01 -6.67
N ALA A 311 35.98 -13.01 -5.87
CA ALA A 311 35.10 -12.44 -4.85
C ALA A 311 33.84 -11.82 -5.47
N MET A 312 33.98 -11.02 -6.54
CA MET A 312 32.89 -10.40 -7.27
C MET A 312 31.94 -11.44 -7.90
N SER A 313 32.48 -12.48 -8.53
CA SER A 313 31.66 -13.52 -9.19
C SER A 313 30.81 -14.36 -8.22
N ARG A 314 31.18 -14.40 -6.93
CA ARG A 314 30.39 -15.03 -5.86
C ARG A 314 29.20 -14.18 -5.39
N VAL A 315 29.21 -12.87 -5.64
CA VAL A 315 28.09 -11.99 -5.29
C VAL A 315 26.99 -12.07 -6.35
N SER A 316 25.87 -12.70 -6.00
CA SER A 316 24.64 -12.71 -6.80
C SER A 316 24.08 -11.29 -6.94
N GLU A 317 23.87 -10.83 -8.18
CA GLU A 317 23.13 -9.60 -8.45
C GLU A 317 21.63 -9.70 -8.10
N LYS A 318 21.06 -10.90 -7.97
CA LYS A 318 19.64 -11.07 -7.61
C LYS A 318 19.43 -10.89 -6.10
N ASP A 319 20.36 -11.34 -5.26
CA ASP A 319 20.22 -11.38 -3.80
C ASP A 319 20.73 -10.10 -3.09
N ILE A 320 20.63 -10.07 -1.76
CA ILE A 320 21.23 -9.04 -0.90
C ILE A 320 22.46 -9.65 -0.19
N PRO A 321 23.68 -9.12 -0.37
CA PRO A 321 24.88 -9.72 0.20
C PRO A 321 25.05 -9.35 1.68
N TYR A 322 24.25 -9.96 2.57
CA TYR A 322 24.27 -9.67 4.01
C TYR A 322 25.65 -9.87 4.67
N GLY A 323 26.48 -10.80 4.17
CA GLY A 323 27.86 -10.99 4.65
C GLY A 323 28.76 -9.79 4.34
N VAL A 324 28.58 -9.15 3.18
CA VAL A 324 29.31 -7.93 2.80
C VAL A 324 28.84 -6.75 3.67
N ILE A 325 27.54 -6.63 3.94
CA ILE A 325 26.99 -5.60 4.86
C ILE A 325 27.60 -5.74 6.26
N GLU A 326 27.67 -6.96 6.79
CA GLU A 326 28.28 -7.25 8.09
C GLU A 326 29.78 -6.93 8.10
N ALA A 327 30.52 -7.29 7.03
CA ALA A 327 31.93 -6.95 6.90
C ALA A 327 32.18 -5.43 6.86
N ILE A 328 31.32 -4.65 6.17
CA ILE A 328 31.36 -3.18 6.19
C ILE A 328 31.12 -2.66 7.62
N LEU A 329 30.11 -3.18 8.33
CA LEU A 329 29.80 -2.77 9.69
C LEU A 329 30.96 -3.06 10.67
N ILE A 330 31.65 -4.20 10.52
CA ILE A 330 32.83 -4.56 11.31
C ILE A 330 33.99 -3.59 11.06
N ASP A 331 34.26 -3.23 9.81
CA ASP A 331 35.29 -2.24 9.46
C ASP A 331 34.94 -0.83 10.00
N ILE A 332 33.68 -0.41 9.87
CA ILE A 332 33.17 0.85 10.44
C ILE A 332 33.33 0.86 11.97
N ALA A 333 33.05 -0.25 12.66
CA ALA A 333 33.28 -0.38 14.11
C ALA A 333 34.77 -0.29 14.46
N ASN A 334 35.62 -1.05 13.78
CA ASN A 334 37.08 -1.10 14.02
C ASN A 334 37.78 0.24 13.78
N ARG A 335 37.29 1.08 12.87
CA ARG A 335 37.83 2.43 12.63
C ARG A 335 37.65 3.39 13.80
N GLY A 336 36.71 3.13 14.72
CA GLY A 336 36.43 3.98 15.88
C GLY A 336 35.86 5.37 15.60
N VAL A 337 35.82 5.83 14.34
CA VAL A 337 35.26 7.13 13.96
C VAL A 337 33.75 7.09 14.13
N ASP A 338 33.25 7.99 14.98
CA ASP A 338 31.84 8.11 15.36
C ASP A 338 30.87 8.36 14.17
N GLY A 339 29.57 8.20 14.40
CA GLY A 339 28.49 8.48 13.46
C GLY A 339 27.52 7.32 13.28
N ALA A 340 26.26 7.65 12.99
CA ALA A 340 25.23 6.65 12.70
C ALA A 340 25.42 6.03 11.31
N VAL A 341 24.99 4.77 11.18
CA VAL A 341 24.95 4.02 9.92
C VAL A 341 23.52 3.94 9.43
N LEU A 342 23.27 4.27 8.16
CA LEU A 342 21.98 4.13 7.48
C LEU A 342 22.08 3.10 6.35
N ILE A 343 21.31 2.02 6.45
CA ILE A 343 21.32 0.90 5.50
C ILE A 343 20.03 0.89 4.69
N PHE A 344 20.12 1.04 3.37
CA PHE A 344 18.99 0.98 2.45
C PHE A 344 18.77 -0.45 1.92
N LEU A 345 17.64 -1.05 2.27
CA LEU A 345 17.16 -2.36 1.81
C LEU A 345 15.78 -2.24 1.13
N PRO A 346 15.42 -3.14 0.20
CA PRO A 346 14.22 -2.98 -0.60
C PRO A 346 12.90 -3.19 0.17
N GLY A 347 12.88 -3.87 1.31
CA GLY A 347 11.62 -4.12 2.02
C GLY A 347 11.74 -4.70 3.43
N TRP A 348 10.58 -4.83 4.08
CA TRP A 348 10.43 -5.28 5.47
C TRP A 348 11.07 -6.65 5.78
N ALA A 349 10.97 -7.61 4.86
CA ALA A 349 11.53 -8.95 5.07
C ALA A 349 13.06 -8.90 5.13
N GLU A 350 13.66 -8.08 4.28
CA GLU A 350 15.10 -7.86 4.20
C GLU A 350 15.59 -7.05 5.41
N ILE A 351 14.86 -5.99 5.81
CA ILE A 351 15.11 -5.23 7.05
C ILE A 351 15.15 -6.16 8.26
N MET A 352 14.08 -6.91 8.51
CA MET A 352 13.99 -7.76 9.71
C MET A 352 14.98 -8.93 9.68
N SER A 353 15.30 -9.47 8.51
CA SER A 353 16.35 -10.48 8.36
C SER A 353 17.71 -9.95 8.79
N LEU A 354 18.07 -8.72 8.38
CA LEU A 354 19.32 -8.10 8.80
C LEU A 354 19.29 -7.68 10.29
N CYS A 355 18.20 -7.08 10.77
CA CYS A 355 18.04 -6.74 12.19
C CYS A 355 18.28 -7.96 13.09
N ASN A 356 17.63 -9.09 12.80
CA ASN A 356 17.79 -10.31 13.58
C ASN A 356 19.24 -10.83 13.51
N LYS A 357 19.84 -10.88 12.31
CA LYS A 357 21.25 -11.32 12.15
C LYS A 357 22.23 -10.46 12.95
N LEU A 358 22.07 -9.14 12.96
CA LEU A 358 22.93 -8.24 13.76
C LEU A 358 22.71 -8.41 15.26
N LEU A 359 21.45 -8.56 15.71
CA LEU A 359 21.14 -8.78 17.12
C LEU A 359 21.59 -10.16 17.64
N GLU A 360 21.68 -11.16 16.77
CA GLU A 360 22.24 -12.49 17.07
C GLU A 360 23.78 -12.53 16.99
N SER A 361 24.41 -11.52 16.36
CA SER A 361 25.87 -11.44 16.26
C SER A 361 26.53 -11.09 17.60
N SER A 362 27.73 -11.64 17.84
CA SER A 362 28.47 -11.42 19.08
C SER A 362 28.92 -9.97 19.29
N GLU A 363 29.05 -9.17 18.23
CA GLU A 363 29.43 -7.75 18.32
C GLU A 363 28.21 -6.82 18.34
N PHE A 364 27.36 -6.87 17.30
CA PHE A 364 26.25 -5.91 17.16
C PHE A 364 25.03 -6.22 18.06
N GLY A 365 24.97 -7.41 18.67
CA GLY A 365 24.00 -7.73 19.73
C GLY A 365 24.29 -7.05 21.07
N GLN A 366 25.46 -6.41 21.24
CA GLN A 366 25.83 -5.71 22.48
C GLN A 366 25.05 -4.40 22.62
N ALA A 367 23.90 -4.45 23.31
CA ALA A 367 23.01 -3.31 23.52
C ALA A 367 23.63 -2.12 24.29
N GLU A 368 24.79 -2.30 24.92
CA GLU A 368 25.58 -1.23 25.54
C GLU A 368 26.39 -0.41 24.51
N LYS A 369 26.74 -1.00 23.36
CA LYS A 369 27.53 -0.37 22.29
C LYS A 369 26.70 0.04 21.07
N TYR A 370 25.63 -0.68 20.75
CA TYR A 370 24.87 -0.50 19.51
C TYR A 370 23.38 -0.34 19.78
N GLU A 371 22.73 0.44 18.92
CA GLU A 371 21.27 0.55 18.87
C GLU A 371 20.80 0.25 17.44
N VAL A 372 20.22 -0.94 17.23
CA VAL A 372 19.78 -1.42 15.90
C VAL A 372 18.30 -1.11 15.71
N LEU A 373 17.97 -0.20 14.79
CA LEU A 373 16.63 0.34 14.58
C LEU A 373 16.10 0.04 13.17
N PRO A 374 14.98 -0.68 13.00
CA PRO A 374 14.29 -0.74 11.73
C PRO A 374 13.58 0.60 11.45
N LEU A 375 13.47 0.98 10.18
CA LEU A 375 12.71 2.17 9.74
C LEU A 375 11.91 1.86 8.46
N HIS A 376 10.61 1.62 8.62
CA HIS A 376 9.70 1.20 7.55
C HIS A 376 8.32 1.86 7.73
N SER A 377 7.58 2.06 6.65
CA SER A 377 6.26 2.72 6.64
C SER A 377 5.19 1.99 7.47
N GLN A 378 5.37 0.70 7.75
CA GLN A 378 4.47 -0.11 8.58
C GLN A 378 4.74 0.03 10.10
N LEU A 379 5.84 0.65 10.51
CA LEU A 379 6.13 0.89 11.93
C LEU A 379 5.21 1.94 12.52
N THR A 380 5.01 1.88 13.83
CA THR A 380 4.31 2.93 14.58
C THR A 380 5.01 4.28 14.45
N SER A 381 4.28 5.40 14.51
CA SER A 381 4.88 6.74 14.48
C SER A 381 5.89 6.94 15.63
N GLN A 382 5.69 6.26 16.77
CA GLN A 382 6.62 6.27 17.91
C GLN A 382 7.92 5.49 17.59
N GLU A 383 7.84 4.32 16.96
CA GLU A 383 9.02 3.58 16.52
C GLU A 383 9.78 4.31 15.41
N GLN A 384 9.08 4.86 14.41
CA GLN A 384 9.71 5.68 13.38
C GLN A 384 10.43 6.89 13.99
N ARG A 385 9.87 7.51 15.05
CA ARG A 385 10.52 8.62 15.77
C ARG A 385 11.83 8.25 16.48
N LYS A 386 12.04 6.97 16.86
CA LYS A 386 13.28 6.54 17.54
C LYS A 386 14.54 6.85 16.74
N VAL A 387 14.46 6.88 15.41
CA VAL A 387 15.63 7.14 14.55
C VAL A 387 16.20 8.56 14.66
N PHE A 388 15.38 9.53 15.12
CA PHE A 388 15.81 10.90 15.37
C PHE A 388 16.42 11.08 16.77
N ASN A 389 16.28 10.09 17.66
CA ASN A 389 16.91 10.17 18.98
C ASN A 389 18.43 10.05 18.83
N HIS A 390 19.14 10.76 19.70
CA HIS A 390 20.57 10.58 19.90
C HIS A 390 20.81 9.56 21.01
N TYR A 391 21.82 8.70 20.86
CA TYR A 391 22.11 7.59 21.76
C TYR A 391 23.54 7.70 22.30
N PRO A 392 23.79 8.49 23.37
CA PRO A 392 25.12 8.74 23.89
C PRO A 392 25.86 7.44 24.23
N GLY A 393 27.12 7.33 23.79
CA GLY A 393 27.95 6.14 24.00
C GLY A 393 27.61 4.93 23.12
N LYS A 394 26.53 4.98 22.32
CA LYS A 394 26.16 3.91 21.39
C LYS A 394 26.24 4.34 19.93
N ARG A 395 26.60 3.41 19.05
CA ARG A 395 26.43 3.58 17.60
C ARG A 395 25.03 3.19 17.17
N LYS A 396 24.28 4.16 16.63
CA LYS A 396 22.98 3.95 16.00
C LYS A 396 23.15 3.32 14.61
N ILE A 397 22.48 2.19 14.37
CA ILE A 397 22.43 1.47 13.09
C ILE A 397 20.97 1.42 12.64
N ILE A 398 20.66 2.09 11.54
CA ILE A 398 19.31 2.29 11.03
C ILE A 398 19.15 1.46 9.76
N ILE A 399 18.13 0.60 9.69
CA ILE A 399 17.90 -0.30 8.54
C ILE A 399 16.55 0.04 7.93
N SER A 400 16.55 0.60 6.71
CA SER A 400 15.41 1.32 6.15
C SER A 400 15.12 1.01 4.68
N THR A 401 13.91 1.33 4.23
CA THR A 401 13.55 1.44 2.80
C THR A 401 13.83 2.86 2.27
N ASN A 402 13.38 3.15 1.05
CA ASN A 402 13.34 4.50 0.48
C ASN A 402 12.55 5.54 1.31
N ILE A 403 11.90 5.16 2.42
CA ILE A 403 11.31 6.14 3.36
C ILE A 403 12.35 7.12 3.93
N ALA A 404 13.62 6.71 4.05
CA ALA A 404 14.73 7.59 4.46
C ALA A 404 15.44 8.30 3.29
N GLU A 405 15.02 8.07 2.04
CA GLU A 405 15.70 8.54 0.84
C GLU A 405 15.40 10.00 0.50
N THR A 406 14.17 10.45 0.72
CA THR A 406 13.68 11.84 0.55
C THR A 406 13.06 12.36 1.85
N SER A 407 12.99 13.69 1.99
CA SER A 407 12.37 14.45 3.12
C SER A 407 12.79 14.18 4.58
N ILE A 408 13.03 12.95 5.04
CA ILE A 408 13.37 12.61 6.43
C ILE A 408 14.82 13.00 6.75
N THR A 409 15.01 13.91 7.70
CA THR A 409 16.35 14.39 8.08
C THR A 409 16.79 13.77 9.40
N ILE A 410 17.65 12.76 9.30
CA ILE A 410 18.45 12.22 10.41
C ILE A 410 19.81 12.91 10.31
N ASP A 411 20.23 13.57 11.37
CA ASP A 411 21.35 14.51 11.39
C ASP A 411 22.70 13.86 11.73
N ASP A 412 22.72 12.81 12.54
CA ASP A 412 23.94 12.10 12.95
C ASP A 412 24.43 10.99 11.99
N VAL A 413 23.86 10.87 10.79
CA VAL A 413 24.27 9.88 9.77
C VAL A 413 25.59 10.29 9.09
N VAL A 414 26.55 9.38 9.12
CA VAL A 414 27.91 9.56 8.54
C VAL A 414 28.25 8.43 7.56
N TYR A 415 27.63 7.26 7.72
CA TYR A 415 27.84 6.09 6.88
C TYR A 415 26.52 5.68 6.22
N VAL A 416 26.53 5.50 4.91
CA VAL A 416 25.40 4.93 4.15
C VAL A 416 25.85 3.61 3.54
N ILE A 417 25.04 2.56 3.70
CA ILE A 417 25.21 1.28 3.00
C ILE A 417 23.97 1.10 2.12
N ASP A 418 24.14 1.03 0.82
CA ASP A 418 23.03 1.01 -0.14
C ASP A 418 23.02 -0.29 -0.93
N SER A 419 21.94 -1.08 -0.79
CA SER A 419 21.71 -2.25 -1.66
C SER A 419 21.49 -1.89 -3.13
N CYS A 420 21.32 -0.60 -3.44
CA CYS A 420 21.00 -0.06 -4.76
C CYS A 420 19.72 -0.65 -5.37
N LYS A 421 18.86 -1.23 -4.54
CA LYS A 421 17.58 -1.82 -4.92
C LYS A 421 16.41 -1.06 -4.30
N ALA A 422 15.25 -1.21 -4.90
CA ALA A 422 13.96 -0.74 -4.41
C ALA A 422 12.92 -1.88 -4.54
N LYS A 423 11.77 -1.73 -3.89
CA LYS A 423 10.63 -2.62 -4.10
C LYS A 423 9.48 -1.80 -4.68
N GLU A 424 9.10 -2.12 -5.89
CA GLU A 424 8.07 -1.39 -6.64
C GLU A 424 6.79 -2.22 -6.74
N ARG A 425 5.65 -1.53 -6.72
CA ARG A 425 4.33 -2.12 -6.94
C ARG A 425 4.09 -2.13 -8.45
N MET A 426 4.07 -3.31 -9.02
CA MET A 426 3.75 -3.55 -10.43
C MET A 426 2.31 -4.06 -10.53
N TYR A 427 1.60 -3.64 -11.57
CA TYR A 427 0.25 -4.11 -11.87
C TYR A 427 0.23 -4.75 -13.26
N THR A 428 -0.35 -5.94 -13.35
CA THR A 428 -0.54 -6.67 -14.61
C THR A 428 -2.04 -6.70 -14.92
N SER A 429 -2.48 -5.90 -15.89
CA SER A 429 -3.88 -5.75 -16.30
C SER A 429 -4.53 -7.07 -16.68
N ASN A 430 -3.82 -7.88 -17.49
CA ASN A 430 -4.30 -9.16 -18.04
C ASN A 430 -4.82 -10.17 -17.00
N ASN A 431 -4.41 -10.06 -15.73
CA ASN A 431 -4.77 -11.01 -14.66
C ASN A 431 -5.05 -10.32 -13.32
N ASN A 432 -5.28 -9.00 -13.28
CA ASN A 432 -5.50 -8.21 -12.05
C ASN A 432 -4.47 -8.49 -10.93
N MET A 433 -3.23 -8.85 -11.28
CA MET A 433 -2.22 -9.20 -10.28
C MET A 433 -1.42 -7.96 -9.87
N VAL A 434 -1.40 -7.70 -8.56
CA VAL A 434 -0.46 -6.77 -7.95
C VAL A 434 0.73 -7.58 -7.48
N HIS A 435 1.90 -7.38 -8.09
CA HIS A 435 3.13 -8.00 -7.64
C HIS A 435 4.13 -6.94 -7.14
N PHE A 436 4.98 -7.34 -6.20
CA PHE A 436 6.03 -6.47 -5.67
C PHE A 436 7.38 -6.94 -6.20
N ALA A 437 7.83 -6.33 -7.29
CA ALA A 437 9.13 -6.60 -7.87
C ALA A 437 10.22 -5.92 -7.02
N THR A 438 11.33 -6.62 -6.75
CA THR A 438 12.56 -5.98 -6.26
C THR A 438 13.37 -5.58 -7.49
N VAL A 439 13.40 -4.29 -7.80
CA VAL A 439 14.10 -3.73 -8.96
C VAL A 439 15.39 -3.04 -8.52
N TRP A 440 16.28 -2.77 -9.48
CA TRP A 440 17.38 -1.82 -9.26
C TRP A 440 16.81 -0.41 -9.10
N ALA A 441 17.40 0.38 -8.20
CA ALA A 441 17.06 1.79 -8.04
C ALA A 441 17.78 2.62 -9.13
N SER A 442 17.21 3.76 -9.54
CA SER A 442 17.85 4.65 -10.51
C SER A 442 19.11 5.31 -9.94
N LYS A 443 20.00 5.83 -10.81
CA LYS A 443 21.17 6.63 -10.41
C LYS A 443 20.76 7.79 -9.50
N THR A 444 19.64 8.45 -9.83
CA THR A 444 19.06 9.51 -9.00
C THR A 444 18.79 9.03 -7.57
N ASN A 445 18.17 7.87 -7.37
CA ASN A 445 17.90 7.33 -6.04
C ASN A 445 19.21 7.07 -5.27
N VAL A 446 20.17 6.40 -5.91
CA VAL A 446 21.48 6.06 -5.33
C VAL A 446 22.27 7.32 -4.91
N ILE A 447 22.24 8.37 -5.74
CA ILE A 447 22.85 9.68 -5.44
C ILE A 447 22.17 10.37 -4.26
N GLN A 448 20.85 10.30 -4.14
CA GLN A 448 20.12 10.85 -2.98
C GLN A 448 20.41 10.08 -1.69
N ARG A 449 20.50 8.75 -1.76
CA ARG A 449 20.91 7.89 -0.63
C ARG A 449 22.32 8.26 -0.16
N ARG A 450 23.28 8.38 -1.08
CA ARG A 450 24.65 8.89 -0.80
C ARG A 450 24.62 10.23 -0.06
N GLY A 451 23.76 11.16 -0.51
CA GLY A 451 23.60 12.49 0.10
C GLY A 451 23.13 12.50 1.56
N ARG A 452 22.67 11.36 2.12
CA ARG A 452 22.30 11.23 3.53
C ARG A 452 23.52 11.25 4.47
N ALA A 453 24.69 10.82 4.01
CA ALA A 453 25.94 10.80 4.78
C ALA A 453 26.67 12.15 4.87
N GLY A 454 26.40 13.10 3.96
CA GLY A 454 27.18 14.35 3.80
C GLY A 454 26.57 15.58 4.46
N ARG A 455 25.74 15.40 5.50
CA ARG A 455 24.85 16.46 6.02
C ARG A 455 25.50 17.36 7.06
N VAL A 456 26.10 16.75 8.08
CA VAL A 456 26.71 17.49 9.21
C VAL A 456 28.24 17.48 9.19
N ARG A 457 28.86 16.51 8.50
CA ARG A 457 30.30 16.37 8.30
C ARG A 457 30.60 15.47 7.09
N PRO A 458 31.87 15.33 6.65
CA PRO A 458 32.24 14.38 5.60
C PRO A 458 31.84 12.96 5.97
N GLY A 459 31.41 12.18 4.97
CA GLY A 459 30.83 10.86 5.17
C GLY A 459 31.25 9.85 4.12
N TYR A 460 30.69 8.64 4.23
CA TYR A 460 31.03 7.51 3.36
C TYR A 460 29.75 6.83 2.85
N ALA A 461 29.76 6.39 1.60
CA ALA A 461 28.68 5.62 0.99
C ALA A 461 29.23 4.33 0.36
N PHE A 462 28.62 3.20 0.70
CA PHE A 462 28.99 1.88 0.23
C PHE A 462 27.86 1.32 -0.63
N HIS A 463 28.05 1.34 -1.95
CA HIS A 463 27.07 0.89 -2.94
C HIS A 463 27.33 -0.59 -3.27
N LEU A 464 26.34 -1.46 -2.99
CA LEU A 464 26.46 -2.91 -3.13
C LEU A 464 26.22 -3.41 -4.57
N CYS A 465 26.58 -2.58 -5.55
CA CYS A 465 26.58 -2.92 -6.98
C CYS A 465 27.96 -2.66 -7.59
N SER A 466 28.29 -3.34 -8.69
CA SER A 466 29.49 -3.03 -9.47
C SER A 466 29.38 -1.65 -10.11
N ARG A 467 30.53 -1.02 -10.43
CA ARG A 467 30.55 0.22 -11.24
C ARG A 467 29.82 0.04 -12.56
N MET A 468 30.05 -1.11 -13.22
CA MET A 468 29.43 -1.44 -14.49
C MET A 468 27.90 -1.60 -14.37
N ARG A 469 27.39 -2.14 -13.24
CA ARG A 469 25.95 -2.10 -12.94
C ARG A 469 25.50 -0.67 -12.73
N PHE A 470 26.17 0.12 -11.89
CA PHE A 470 25.80 1.53 -11.63
C PHE A 470 25.71 2.37 -12.92
N GLU A 471 26.67 2.23 -13.83
CA GLU A 471 26.65 2.92 -15.14
C GLU A 471 25.47 2.50 -16.01
N SER A 472 25.06 1.22 -15.93
CA SER A 472 23.92 0.66 -16.66
C SER A 472 22.54 0.99 -16.08
N LEU A 473 22.46 1.52 -14.85
CA LEU A 473 21.21 1.94 -14.21
C LEU A 473 20.56 3.10 -14.99
N ASP A 474 19.23 3.12 -14.98
CA ASP A 474 18.46 4.25 -15.50
C ASP A 474 18.78 5.53 -14.70
N GLU A 475 18.77 6.67 -15.39
CA GLU A 475 19.12 7.96 -14.77
C GLU A 475 18.07 8.39 -13.74
N HIS A 476 16.79 8.19 -14.09
CA HIS A 476 15.61 8.49 -13.31
C HIS A 476 14.65 7.28 -13.35
N GLY A 477 13.78 7.14 -12.34
CA GLY A 477 12.70 6.15 -12.38
C GLY A 477 11.60 6.55 -13.37
N THR A 478 10.89 5.57 -13.93
CA THR A 478 9.74 5.81 -14.82
C THR A 478 8.58 6.46 -14.06
N ALA A 479 8.03 7.55 -14.62
CA ALA A 479 6.92 8.28 -14.02
C ALA A 479 5.72 7.35 -13.75
N GLU A 480 5.11 7.48 -12.57
CA GLU A 480 4.10 6.53 -12.10
C GLU A 480 2.89 6.44 -13.05
N MET A 481 2.51 7.58 -13.66
CA MET A 481 1.41 7.69 -14.63
C MET A 481 1.52 6.74 -15.82
N LEU A 482 2.75 6.33 -16.19
CA LEU A 482 3.00 5.46 -17.34
C LEU A 482 2.80 3.97 -17.03
N ARG A 483 2.60 3.59 -15.75
CA ARG A 483 2.66 2.19 -15.29
C ARG A 483 1.61 1.78 -14.24
N ILE A 484 0.64 2.64 -13.94
CA ILE A 484 -0.48 2.31 -13.02
C ILE A 484 -1.86 2.47 -13.69
N PRO A 485 -2.90 1.77 -13.20
CA PRO A 485 -4.28 2.02 -13.64
C PRO A 485 -4.74 3.46 -13.40
N LEU A 486 -5.42 4.05 -14.40
CA LEU A 486 -5.75 5.48 -14.40
C LEU A 486 -7.19 5.79 -13.93
N HIS A 487 -7.96 4.79 -13.48
CA HIS A 487 -9.38 4.95 -13.11
C HIS A 487 -9.62 6.00 -12.00
N GLN A 488 -8.77 6.09 -10.99
CA GLN A 488 -8.91 7.08 -9.91
C GLN A 488 -8.66 8.51 -10.42
N ILE A 489 -7.72 8.65 -11.35
CA ILE A 489 -7.36 9.91 -11.99
C ILE A 489 -8.49 10.35 -12.92
N ALA A 490 -9.01 9.44 -13.74
CA ALA A 490 -10.15 9.67 -14.62
C ALA A 490 -11.40 10.17 -13.86
N LEU A 491 -11.73 9.56 -12.71
CA LEU A 491 -12.78 10.07 -11.81
C LEU A 491 -12.49 11.50 -11.32
N THR A 492 -11.23 11.79 -10.96
CA THR A 492 -10.82 13.12 -10.46
C THR A 492 -10.90 14.20 -11.55
N ILE A 493 -10.53 13.89 -12.80
CA ILE A 493 -10.69 14.78 -13.98
C ILE A 493 -12.16 15.16 -14.17
N LYS A 494 -13.05 14.16 -14.10
CA LYS A 494 -14.48 14.34 -14.30
C LYS A 494 -15.14 15.07 -13.12
N LEU A 495 -14.76 14.77 -11.87
CA LEU A 495 -15.23 15.49 -10.68
C LEU A 495 -14.87 16.98 -10.73
N LEU A 496 -13.61 17.30 -11.06
CA LEU A 496 -13.11 18.68 -11.21
C LEU A 496 -13.56 19.36 -12.52
N ARG A 497 -14.35 18.67 -13.35
CA ARG A 497 -14.88 19.16 -14.65
C ARG A 497 -13.79 19.67 -15.59
N LEU A 498 -12.69 18.91 -15.70
CA LEU A 498 -11.50 19.27 -16.48
C LEU A 498 -11.57 18.82 -17.96
N GLY A 499 -12.63 18.09 -18.35
CA GLY A 499 -12.94 17.74 -19.74
C GLY A 499 -12.93 16.23 -20.00
N SER A 500 -12.49 15.83 -21.20
CA SER A 500 -12.19 14.45 -21.55
C SER A 500 -10.91 13.98 -20.84
N VAL A 501 -10.89 12.73 -20.38
CA VAL A 501 -9.74 12.12 -19.68
C VAL A 501 -8.51 12.14 -20.58
N GLY A 502 -8.61 11.61 -21.81
CA GLY A 502 -7.50 11.58 -22.77
C GLY A 502 -7.00 12.97 -23.16
N ALA A 503 -7.90 13.94 -23.37
CA ALA A 503 -7.51 15.32 -23.70
C ALA A 503 -6.85 16.06 -22.54
N PHE A 504 -7.17 15.70 -21.29
CA PHE A 504 -6.52 16.23 -20.11
C PHE A 504 -5.16 15.55 -19.85
N LEU A 505 -5.08 14.22 -19.93
CA LEU A 505 -3.83 13.49 -19.71
C LEU A 505 -2.81 13.69 -20.85
N GLY A 506 -3.27 13.96 -22.07
CA GLY A 506 -2.43 14.43 -23.18
C GLY A 506 -1.69 15.75 -22.92
N LYS A 507 -2.03 16.47 -21.84
CA LYS A 507 -1.34 17.69 -21.38
C LYS A 507 -0.20 17.44 -20.40
N ALA A 508 -0.02 16.22 -19.89
CA ALA A 508 0.95 15.85 -18.86
C ALA A 508 2.41 16.14 -19.27
N LEU A 509 3.33 16.08 -18.31
CA LEU A 509 4.78 16.17 -18.59
C LEU A 509 5.19 15.05 -19.53
N GLU A 510 4.71 13.83 -19.25
CA GLU A 510 4.82 12.66 -20.10
C GLU A 510 3.43 12.00 -20.16
N PRO A 511 2.68 12.14 -21.26
CA PRO A 511 1.34 11.56 -21.39
C PRO A 511 1.35 10.03 -21.31
N PRO A 512 0.35 9.41 -20.65
CA PRO A 512 0.24 7.96 -20.59
C PRO A 512 -0.20 7.36 -21.93
N PRO A 513 0.08 6.06 -22.16
CA PRO A 513 -0.48 5.30 -23.27
C PRO A 513 -2.00 5.42 -23.37
N TYR A 514 -2.52 5.57 -24.60
CA TYR A 514 -3.93 5.86 -24.83
C TYR A 514 -4.86 4.65 -24.57
N ASP A 515 -4.35 3.45 -24.76
CA ASP A 515 -5.00 2.19 -24.38
C ASP A 515 -5.28 2.11 -22.86
N MET A 516 -4.34 2.53 -22.02
CA MET A 516 -4.56 2.61 -20.56
C MET A 516 -5.68 3.60 -20.18
N VAL A 517 -5.85 4.67 -20.96
CA VAL A 517 -6.95 5.63 -20.78
C VAL A 517 -8.29 4.99 -21.16
N VAL A 518 -8.36 4.33 -22.32
CA VAL A 518 -9.58 3.64 -22.79
C VAL A 518 -9.98 2.49 -21.85
N GLU A 519 -9.02 1.69 -21.37
CA GLU A 519 -9.26 0.63 -20.38
C GLU A 519 -9.84 1.22 -19.09
N SER A 520 -9.26 2.32 -18.59
CA SER A 520 -9.73 2.99 -17.37
C SER A 520 -11.14 3.58 -17.52
N GLU A 521 -11.46 4.19 -18.67
CA GLU A 521 -12.81 4.68 -18.96
C GLU A 521 -13.82 3.52 -19.07
N ALA A 522 -13.47 2.41 -19.73
CA ALA A 522 -14.31 1.22 -19.85
C ALA A 522 -14.60 0.56 -18.48
N VAL A 523 -13.60 0.47 -17.59
CA VAL A 523 -13.78 -0.03 -16.22
C VAL A 523 -14.74 0.84 -15.42
N LEU A 524 -14.65 2.17 -15.54
CA LEU A 524 -15.55 3.09 -14.85
C LEU A 524 -16.98 3.06 -15.41
N GLN A 525 -17.16 2.86 -16.73
CA GLN A 525 -18.46 2.62 -17.33
C GLN A 525 -19.08 1.30 -16.85
N ALA A 526 -18.31 0.21 -16.85
CA ALA A 526 -18.76 -1.09 -16.33
C ALA A 526 -19.12 -1.04 -14.83
N MET A 527 -18.49 -0.13 -14.06
CA MET A 527 -18.86 0.12 -12.67
C MET A 527 -20.14 0.95 -12.50
N GLY A 528 -20.62 1.63 -13.54
CA GLY A 528 -21.72 2.60 -13.48
C GLY A 528 -21.29 3.97 -12.93
N ALA A 529 -19.98 4.25 -12.86
CA ALA A 529 -19.43 5.52 -12.40
C ALA A 529 -19.44 6.59 -13.51
N LEU A 530 -19.31 6.15 -14.77
CA LEU A 530 -19.49 6.97 -15.97
C LEU A 530 -20.71 6.48 -16.77
N ASP A 531 -21.41 7.40 -17.42
CA ASP A 531 -22.49 7.08 -18.35
C ASP A 531 -21.96 6.74 -19.75
N ARG A 532 -22.86 6.52 -20.72
CA ARG A 532 -22.51 6.23 -22.12
C ARG A 532 -21.79 7.38 -22.85
N ASN A 533 -21.89 8.60 -22.33
CA ASN A 533 -21.23 9.80 -22.86
C ASN A 533 -19.89 10.08 -22.15
N LEU A 534 -19.45 9.16 -21.28
CA LEU A 534 -18.28 9.31 -20.39
C LEU A 534 -18.44 10.43 -19.34
N GLU A 535 -19.67 10.77 -18.97
CA GLU A 535 -19.96 11.79 -17.95
C GLU A 535 -20.30 11.17 -16.58
N LEU A 536 -20.02 11.94 -15.52
CA LEU A 536 -20.02 11.43 -14.15
C LEU A 536 -21.44 11.22 -13.61
N THR A 537 -21.79 9.96 -13.32
CA THR A 537 -23.10 9.59 -12.74
C THR A 537 -23.23 10.07 -11.30
N SER A 538 -24.43 9.97 -10.71
CA SER A 538 -24.62 10.24 -9.27
C SER A 538 -23.75 9.32 -8.40
N LEU A 539 -23.65 8.04 -8.76
CA LEU A 539 -22.68 7.11 -8.18
C LEU A 539 -21.24 7.62 -8.37
N GLY A 540 -20.84 7.94 -9.60
CA GLY A 540 -19.49 8.44 -9.91
C GLY A 540 -19.07 9.67 -9.10
N LYS A 541 -19.99 10.60 -8.85
CA LYS A 541 -19.76 11.78 -7.99
C LYS A 541 -19.43 11.39 -6.55
N MET A 542 -20.13 10.40 -6.01
CA MET A 542 -19.87 9.88 -4.67
C MET A 542 -18.54 9.12 -4.63
N LEU A 543 -18.30 8.21 -5.60
CA LEU A 543 -17.06 7.43 -5.69
C LEU A 543 -15.81 8.31 -5.78
N ALA A 544 -15.86 9.39 -6.57
CA ALA A 544 -14.73 10.31 -6.74
C ALA A 544 -14.38 11.09 -5.46
N ARG A 545 -15.34 11.30 -4.54
CA ARG A 545 -15.13 11.95 -3.23
C ARG A 545 -14.69 11.00 -2.14
N MET A 546 -15.04 9.72 -2.27
CA MET A 546 -14.71 8.71 -1.26
C MET A 546 -13.19 8.50 -1.20
N PRO A 547 -12.59 8.48 0.00
CA PRO A 547 -11.13 8.38 0.16
C PRO A 547 -10.56 6.98 -0.10
N ILE A 548 -11.27 6.08 -0.78
CA ILE A 548 -10.95 4.65 -0.91
C ILE A 548 -11.14 4.18 -2.37
N GLU A 549 -10.70 2.97 -2.70
CA GLU A 549 -10.84 2.45 -4.07
C GLU A 549 -12.32 2.44 -4.54
N PRO A 550 -12.62 2.81 -5.80
CA PRO A 550 -14.00 2.99 -6.27
C PRO A 550 -14.88 1.76 -6.11
N VAL A 551 -14.31 0.56 -6.24
CA VAL A 551 -15.03 -0.70 -6.08
C VAL A 551 -15.50 -0.90 -4.63
N ILE A 552 -14.62 -0.64 -3.65
CA ILE A 552 -14.96 -0.71 -2.22
C ILE A 552 -15.96 0.39 -1.86
N ALA A 553 -15.80 1.61 -2.40
CA ALA A 553 -16.75 2.71 -2.20
C ALA A 553 -18.15 2.38 -2.75
N LYS A 554 -18.26 1.77 -3.94
CA LYS A 554 -19.55 1.33 -4.53
C LYS A 554 -20.29 0.38 -3.60
N VAL A 555 -19.57 -0.59 -3.05
CA VAL A 555 -20.14 -1.61 -2.16
C VAL A 555 -20.42 -1.07 -0.76
N LEU A 556 -19.65 -0.10 -0.27
CA LEU A 556 -19.96 0.63 0.97
C LEU A 556 -21.26 1.46 0.84
N ILE A 557 -21.47 2.14 -0.29
CA ILE A 557 -22.73 2.86 -0.57
C ILE A 557 -23.92 1.88 -0.59
N LEU A 558 -23.81 0.78 -1.35
CA LEU A 558 -24.84 -0.27 -1.40
C LEU A 558 -25.10 -0.90 -0.01
N GLY A 559 -24.04 -1.22 0.72
CA GLY A 559 -24.15 -1.78 2.07
C GLY A 559 -24.82 -0.82 3.04
N THR A 560 -24.62 0.48 2.89
CA THR A 560 -25.32 1.49 3.69
C THR A 560 -26.82 1.52 3.37
N ALA A 561 -27.21 1.46 2.09
CA ALA A 561 -28.61 1.34 1.68
C ALA A 561 -29.28 0.04 2.19
N LEU A 562 -28.52 -1.06 2.28
CA LEU A 562 -28.97 -2.33 2.84
C LEU A 562 -28.89 -2.41 4.39
N GLY A 563 -28.37 -1.37 5.05
CA GLY A 563 -28.30 -1.26 6.52
C GLY A 563 -27.01 -1.74 7.18
N ALA A 564 -26.05 -2.28 6.42
CA ALA A 564 -24.74 -2.71 6.89
C ALA A 564 -23.68 -1.60 6.89
N GLY A 565 -24.08 -0.32 6.72
CA GLY A 565 -23.17 0.81 6.49
C GLY A 565 -22.09 0.97 7.55
N SER A 566 -22.41 0.77 8.83
CA SER A 566 -21.43 0.84 9.93
C SER A 566 -20.32 -0.20 9.79
N VAL A 567 -20.69 -1.47 9.56
CA VAL A 567 -19.76 -2.60 9.42
C VAL A 567 -18.98 -2.50 8.11
N MET A 568 -19.61 -1.98 7.05
CA MET A 568 -18.94 -1.68 5.79
C MET A 568 -17.92 -0.54 5.95
N CYS A 569 -18.20 0.49 6.77
CA CYS A 569 -17.21 1.52 7.13
C CYS A 569 -16.03 0.93 7.90
N ASP A 570 -16.29 0.03 8.86
CA ASP A 570 -15.23 -0.67 9.61
C ASP A 570 -14.30 -1.45 8.68
N VAL A 571 -14.85 -2.27 7.78
CA VAL A 571 -14.04 -3.10 6.87
C VAL A 571 -13.35 -2.29 5.78
N ALA A 572 -14.01 -1.28 5.20
CA ALA A 572 -13.42 -0.41 4.18
C ALA A 572 -12.29 0.47 4.74
N ALA A 573 -12.43 0.94 5.99
CA ALA A 573 -11.36 1.60 6.71
C ALA A 573 -10.20 0.62 6.96
N ALA A 574 -10.48 -0.59 7.46
CA ALA A 574 -9.46 -1.59 7.75
C ALA A 574 -8.66 -2.02 6.52
N MET A 575 -9.33 -2.24 5.38
CA MET A 575 -8.70 -2.59 4.10
C MET A 575 -7.85 -1.46 3.50
N SER A 576 -8.00 -0.22 3.98
CA SER A 576 -7.17 0.92 3.54
C SER A 576 -5.76 0.95 4.16
N PHE A 577 -5.45 0.05 5.08
CA PHE A 577 -4.18 0.02 5.83
C PHE A 577 -3.58 -1.39 5.92
N PRO A 578 -2.28 -1.51 6.31
CA PRO A 578 -1.73 -2.78 6.77
C PRO A 578 -2.54 -3.36 7.93
N THR A 579 -2.55 -4.69 8.06
CA THR A 579 -3.17 -5.36 9.21
C THR A 579 -2.61 -4.85 10.55
N PRO A 580 -3.44 -4.63 11.58
CA PRO A 580 -2.97 -4.21 12.90
C PRO A 580 -2.27 -5.34 13.66
N PHE A 581 -2.37 -6.60 13.24
CA PHE A 581 -1.76 -7.73 13.96
C PHE A 581 -0.23 -7.68 13.92
N VAL A 582 0.39 -7.53 15.09
CA VAL A 582 1.84 -7.64 15.27
C VAL A 582 2.16 -9.07 15.74
N PRO A 583 2.98 -9.85 15.02
CA PRO A 583 3.40 -11.17 15.48
C PRO A 583 4.21 -11.06 16.78
N ARG A 584 3.80 -11.78 17.82
CA ARG A 584 4.37 -11.68 19.19
C ARG A 584 5.84 -12.07 19.31
N GLU A 585 6.29 -13.00 18.49
CA GLU A 585 7.61 -13.62 18.64
C GLU A 585 8.46 -13.31 17.40
N LYS A 586 9.71 -12.86 17.62
CA LYS A 586 10.65 -12.40 16.58
C LYS A 586 10.90 -13.42 15.44
N HIS A 587 10.58 -14.70 15.66
CA HIS A 587 10.76 -15.79 14.71
C HIS A 587 9.44 -16.34 14.13
N HIS A 588 8.27 -15.97 14.67
CA HIS A 588 6.98 -16.50 14.21
C HIS A 588 6.32 -15.60 13.17
N SER A 589 6.17 -16.12 11.95
CA SER A 589 5.60 -15.39 10.82
C SER A 589 4.07 -15.55 10.66
N ARG A 590 3.35 -15.82 11.76
CA ARG A 590 1.91 -16.15 11.79
C ARG A 590 1.19 -15.46 12.93
N LEU A 591 -0.13 -15.35 12.82
CA LEU A 591 -1.01 -14.94 13.91
C LEU A 591 -1.03 -15.95 15.06
N SER A 592 -0.94 -15.43 16.28
CA SER A 592 -1.06 -16.19 17.54
C SER A 592 -2.47 -16.77 17.74
N GLY A 593 -2.60 -17.73 18.66
CA GLY A 593 -3.89 -18.32 19.02
C GLY A 593 -4.91 -17.27 19.48
N LEU A 594 -4.46 -16.27 20.22
CA LEU A 594 -5.29 -15.16 20.71
C LEU A 594 -5.73 -14.23 19.57
N GLN A 595 -4.83 -13.85 18.65
CA GLN A 595 -5.20 -13.00 17.50
C GLN A 595 -6.22 -13.68 16.56
N ARG A 596 -6.25 -15.01 16.51
CA ARG A 596 -7.25 -15.76 15.73
C ARG A 596 -8.65 -15.72 16.34
N THR A 597 -8.79 -15.47 17.65
CA THR A 597 -10.12 -15.48 18.29
C THR A 597 -11.04 -14.38 17.78
N PHE A 598 -10.49 -13.31 17.20
CA PHE A 598 -11.25 -12.25 16.53
C PHE A 598 -12.04 -12.73 15.31
N SER A 599 -11.65 -13.82 14.65
CA SER A 599 -12.47 -14.43 13.60
C SER A 599 -13.63 -15.27 14.13
N GLY A 600 -13.62 -15.62 15.43
CA GLY A 600 -14.56 -16.55 16.05
C GLY A 600 -14.85 -17.80 15.22
N ASP A 601 -16.12 -18.05 14.88
CA ASP A 601 -16.56 -19.15 14.01
C ASP A 601 -16.81 -18.74 12.55
N LYS A 602 -16.38 -17.54 12.15
CA LYS A 602 -16.70 -16.90 10.87
C LYS A 602 -15.70 -17.13 9.74
N PHE A 603 -14.55 -17.76 10.03
CA PHE A 603 -13.52 -18.13 9.05
C PHE A 603 -13.14 -16.99 8.07
N SER A 604 -12.77 -15.82 8.61
CA SER A 604 -12.68 -14.60 7.81
C SER A 604 -11.70 -13.56 8.39
N ASP A 605 -10.67 -13.22 7.61
CA ASP A 605 -9.72 -12.13 7.95
C ASP A 605 -10.45 -10.79 8.05
N HIS A 606 -11.36 -10.50 7.11
CA HIS A 606 -12.14 -9.26 7.09
C HIS A 606 -12.99 -9.09 8.37
N ILE A 607 -13.63 -10.17 8.85
CA ILE A 607 -14.42 -10.14 10.09
C ILE A 607 -13.51 -10.02 11.32
N ALA A 608 -12.34 -10.68 11.30
CA ALA A 608 -11.36 -10.52 12.37
C ALA A 608 -10.88 -9.07 12.51
N LEU A 609 -10.70 -8.34 11.40
CA LEU A 609 -10.40 -6.91 11.42
C LEU A 609 -11.54 -6.11 12.06
N VAL A 610 -12.80 -6.28 11.61
CA VAL A 610 -13.96 -5.58 12.21
C VAL A 610 -14.05 -5.83 13.73
N SER A 611 -13.84 -7.08 14.18
CA SER A 611 -13.88 -7.43 15.60
C SER A 611 -12.77 -6.78 16.43
N VAL A 612 -11.56 -6.65 15.86
CA VAL A 612 -10.47 -5.86 16.46
C VAL A 612 -10.88 -4.38 16.59
N PHE A 613 -11.50 -3.81 15.55
CA PHE A 613 -11.92 -2.40 15.58
C PHE A 613 -13.05 -2.10 16.56
N GLN A 614 -13.99 -3.03 16.73
CA GLN A 614 -15.02 -2.90 17.76
C GLN A 614 -14.38 -2.94 19.16
N GLY A 615 -13.56 -3.95 19.48
CA GLY A 615 -12.93 -4.06 20.80
C GLY A 615 -12.01 -2.87 21.13
N TYR A 616 -11.34 -2.31 20.12
CA TYR A 616 -10.58 -1.07 20.25
C TYR A 616 -11.47 0.15 20.54
N ARG A 617 -12.61 0.31 19.86
CA ARG A 617 -13.60 1.37 20.16
C ARG A 617 -14.20 1.21 21.56
N GLU A 618 -14.54 -0.01 21.97
CA GLU A 618 -15.00 -0.32 23.33
C GLU A 618 -13.97 0.10 24.38
N ALA A 619 -12.67 -0.18 24.14
CA ALA A 619 -11.59 0.27 25.02
C ALA A 619 -11.48 1.80 25.10
N LEU A 620 -11.61 2.52 23.98
CA LEU A 620 -11.63 3.99 23.96
C LEU A 620 -12.82 4.58 24.75
N GLN A 621 -14.00 3.95 24.66
CA GLN A 621 -15.20 4.38 25.37
C GLN A 621 -15.10 4.25 26.90
N THR A 622 -14.16 3.45 27.43
CA THR A 622 -13.93 3.37 28.89
C THR A 622 -13.37 4.66 29.49
N GLY A 623 -12.77 5.54 28.67
CA GLY A 623 -12.20 6.82 29.12
C GLY A 623 -10.90 6.73 29.93
N PHE A 624 -10.37 5.53 30.19
CA PHE A 624 -9.09 5.38 30.90
C PHE A 624 -7.90 5.65 29.96
N PRO A 625 -6.92 6.49 30.34
CA PRO A 625 -5.77 6.83 29.49
C PRO A 625 -4.92 5.63 29.03
N THR A 626 -4.94 4.52 29.77
CA THR A 626 -4.14 3.32 29.49
C THR A 626 -4.89 2.21 28.74
N ALA A 627 -6.23 2.24 28.70
CA ALA A 627 -7.04 1.14 28.16
C ALA A 627 -6.72 0.80 26.70
N GLU A 628 -6.39 1.82 25.90
CA GLU A 628 -5.90 1.64 24.54
C GLU A 628 -4.58 0.84 24.49
N SER A 629 -3.59 1.19 25.33
CA SER A 629 -2.30 0.48 25.35
C SER A 629 -2.50 -0.94 25.83
N GLU A 630 -3.24 -1.11 26.94
CA GLU A 630 -3.55 -2.41 27.52
C GLU A 630 -4.24 -3.34 26.51
N TYR A 631 -5.19 -2.84 25.73
CA TYR A 631 -5.81 -3.59 24.64
C TYR A 631 -4.79 -3.98 23.55
N CYS A 632 -3.97 -3.03 23.10
CA CYS A 632 -2.96 -3.27 22.07
C CYS A 632 -1.89 -4.27 22.53
N ASP A 633 -1.42 -4.17 23.78
CA ASP A 633 -0.42 -5.06 24.37
C ASP A 633 -1.01 -6.46 24.61
N HIS A 634 -2.24 -6.55 25.12
CA HIS A 634 -2.93 -7.81 25.40
C HIS A 634 -3.19 -8.64 24.13
N TYR A 635 -3.44 -8.01 22.99
CA TYR A 635 -3.68 -8.70 21.71
C TYR A 635 -2.49 -8.64 20.73
N SER A 636 -1.44 -7.89 21.08
CA SER A 636 -0.31 -7.51 20.21
C SER A 636 -0.77 -6.92 18.89
N LEU A 637 -1.27 -5.68 18.99
CA LEU A 637 -1.81 -4.88 17.91
C LEU A 637 -1.04 -3.57 17.76
N SER A 638 -0.95 -3.06 16.53
CA SER A 638 -0.33 -1.77 16.25
C SER A 638 -1.30 -0.62 16.53
N ASN A 639 -1.13 0.02 17.70
CA ASN A 639 -1.93 1.17 18.15
C ASN A 639 -2.11 2.26 17.06
N PRO A 640 -1.07 2.74 16.34
CA PRO A 640 -1.26 3.73 15.28
C PRO A 640 -2.01 3.22 14.06
N VAL A 641 -1.92 1.94 13.70
CA VAL A 641 -2.79 1.37 12.65
C VAL A 641 -4.24 1.45 13.11
N LEU A 642 -4.50 1.17 14.39
CA LEU A 642 -5.85 1.30 14.96
C LEU A 642 -6.35 2.75 14.95
N LYS A 643 -5.53 3.71 15.41
CA LYS A 643 -5.85 5.16 15.34
C LYS A 643 -6.11 5.66 13.93
N MET A 644 -5.26 5.31 12.97
CA MET A 644 -5.42 5.72 11.58
C MET A 644 -6.69 5.12 10.96
N THR A 645 -7.03 3.88 11.32
CA THR A 645 -8.25 3.22 10.85
C THR A 645 -9.49 3.84 11.47
N GLU A 646 -9.49 4.17 12.76
CA GLU A 646 -10.61 4.90 13.40
C GLU A 646 -10.75 6.33 12.83
N GLY A 647 -9.65 7.00 12.50
CA GLY A 647 -9.67 8.24 11.73
C GLY A 647 -10.30 8.08 10.34
N ALA A 648 -9.98 6.98 9.65
CA ALA A 648 -10.55 6.67 8.34
C ALA A 648 -12.03 6.32 8.40
N ARG A 649 -12.44 5.52 9.38
CA ARG A 649 -13.84 5.19 9.66
C ARG A 649 -14.68 6.45 9.86
N ARG A 650 -14.21 7.36 10.72
CA ARG A 650 -14.89 8.65 10.97
C ARG A 650 -14.96 9.50 9.71
N GLN A 651 -13.90 9.57 8.90
CA GLN A 651 -13.95 10.29 7.61
C GLN A 651 -14.89 9.62 6.59
N LEU A 652 -15.00 8.29 6.55
CA LEU A 652 -15.97 7.62 5.66
C LEU A 652 -17.43 7.94 6.07
N ILE A 653 -17.72 7.92 7.37
CA ILE A 653 -19.04 8.30 7.91
C ILE A 653 -19.34 9.79 7.64
N ASP A 654 -18.36 10.67 7.83
CA ASP A 654 -18.43 12.10 7.52
C ASP A 654 -18.71 12.35 6.03
N VAL A 655 -18.01 11.66 5.11
CA VAL A 655 -18.25 11.77 3.66
C VAL A 655 -19.64 11.23 3.27
N LEU A 656 -20.08 10.12 3.84
CA LEU A 656 -21.42 9.58 3.59
C LEU A 656 -22.52 10.57 4.05
N ARG A 657 -22.38 11.17 5.23
CA ARG A 657 -23.36 12.12 5.77
C ARG A 657 -23.31 13.49 5.08
N ASN A 658 -22.14 14.13 5.06
CA ASN A 658 -22.00 15.54 4.70
C ASN A 658 -21.72 15.80 3.21
N HIS A 659 -21.08 14.85 2.50
CA HIS A 659 -20.76 14.99 1.07
C HIS A 659 -21.65 14.16 0.15
N CYS A 660 -22.29 13.12 0.69
CA CYS A 660 -23.22 12.24 -0.01
C CYS A 660 -24.67 12.36 0.48
N CYS A 661 -24.95 13.16 1.52
CA CYS A 661 -26.28 13.44 2.06
C CYS A 661 -27.04 12.20 2.60
N PHE A 662 -26.34 11.18 3.10
CA PHE A 662 -26.99 10.01 3.69
C PHE A 662 -27.57 10.36 5.07
N PRO A 663 -28.80 9.93 5.41
CA PRO A 663 -29.42 10.16 6.71
C PRO A 663 -28.53 9.72 7.89
N ASN A 664 -28.60 10.45 9.01
CA ASN A 664 -27.81 10.12 10.20
C ASN A 664 -28.32 8.83 10.86
N GLU A 665 -29.60 8.56 10.72
CA GLU A 665 -30.38 7.48 11.35
C GLU A 665 -30.00 6.08 10.83
N ILE A 666 -29.33 6.00 9.68
CA ILE A 666 -28.90 4.72 9.07
C ILE A 666 -27.39 4.44 9.25
N LEU A 667 -26.65 5.35 9.89
CA LEU A 667 -25.21 5.28 10.10
C LEU A 667 -24.84 5.31 11.60
N PHE A 668 -25.48 4.46 12.40
CA PHE A 668 -25.17 4.25 13.82
C PHE A 668 -24.20 3.09 14.03
N ASP A 669 -23.44 3.12 15.12
CA ASP A 669 -22.51 2.04 15.48
C ASP A 669 -23.28 0.77 15.86
N VAL A 670 -22.92 -0.35 15.23
CA VAL A 670 -23.48 -1.69 15.51
C VAL A 670 -22.41 -2.56 16.17
N ASN A 671 -22.77 -3.19 17.29
CA ASN A 671 -21.94 -4.22 17.90
C ASN A 671 -22.16 -5.55 17.17
N VAL A 672 -21.10 -6.10 16.59
CA VAL A 672 -21.12 -7.38 15.88
C VAL A 672 -20.75 -8.55 16.80
N ASN A 673 -21.28 -9.72 16.49
CA ASN A 673 -21.01 -10.97 17.17
C ASN A 673 -20.27 -11.96 16.25
N VAL A 674 -18.99 -12.20 16.54
CA VAL A 674 -18.17 -13.18 15.82
C VAL A 674 -18.34 -14.62 16.29
N LYS A 675 -19.23 -14.90 17.25
CA LYS A 675 -19.51 -16.24 17.78
C LYS A 675 -21.00 -16.56 17.64
N GLY A 676 -21.35 -17.25 16.57
CA GLY A 676 -22.73 -17.53 16.19
C GLY A 676 -23.36 -16.40 15.36
N LYS A 677 -24.68 -16.41 15.25
CA LYS A 677 -25.43 -15.66 14.23
C LYS A 677 -25.21 -14.14 14.29
N ASP A 678 -24.91 -13.54 13.14
CA ASP A 678 -24.85 -12.09 12.96
C ASP A 678 -25.17 -11.70 11.51
N ARG A 679 -26.33 -11.06 11.30
CA ARG A 679 -26.83 -10.73 9.96
C ARG A 679 -26.08 -9.57 9.29
N GLU A 680 -25.38 -8.72 10.04
CA GLU A 680 -24.60 -7.62 9.45
C GLU A 680 -23.24 -8.11 8.95
N LEU A 681 -22.56 -8.96 9.74
CA LEU A 681 -21.33 -9.64 9.29
C LEU A 681 -21.59 -10.54 8.08
N ASP A 682 -22.72 -11.23 8.07
CA ASP A 682 -23.13 -12.11 6.98
C ASP A 682 -23.41 -11.31 5.69
N LEU A 683 -24.17 -10.21 5.77
CA LEU A 683 -24.41 -9.31 4.64
C LEU A 683 -23.11 -8.62 4.18
N MET A 684 -22.28 -8.12 5.09
CA MET A 684 -20.96 -7.55 4.77
C MET A 684 -20.10 -8.56 3.99
N ARG A 685 -20.08 -9.82 4.41
CA ARG A 685 -19.34 -10.90 3.74
C ARG A 685 -19.84 -11.14 2.31
N SER A 686 -21.15 -11.18 2.11
CA SER A 686 -21.77 -11.26 0.78
C SER A 686 -21.40 -10.06 -0.10
N LEU A 687 -21.46 -8.85 0.45
CA LEU A 687 -21.14 -7.60 -0.25
C LEU A 687 -19.66 -7.52 -0.64
N LEU A 688 -18.73 -7.99 0.20
CA LEU A 688 -17.31 -8.07 -0.14
C LEU A 688 -17.04 -8.95 -1.38
N ILE A 689 -17.90 -9.93 -1.69
CA ILE A 689 -17.78 -10.70 -2.94
C ILE A 689 -17.99 -9.80 -4.15
N MET A 690 -18.99 -8.92 -4.12
CA MET A 690 -19.23 -7.93 -5.18
C MET A 690 -18.07 -6.94 -5.32
N ALA A 691 -17.37 -6.65 -4.21
CA ALA A 691 -16.25 -5.72 -4.20
C ALA A 691 -14.93 -6.34 -4.67
N LEU A 692 -14.74 -7.64 -4.43
CA LEU A 692 -13.46 -8.33 -4.62
C LEU A 692 -13.46 -9.25 -5.84
N TYR A 693 -14.61 -9.68 -6.35
CA TYR A 693 -14.69 -10.46 -7.59
C TYR A 693 -13.95 -9.73 -8.74
N PRO A 694 -13.01 -10.38 -9.46
CA PRO A 694 -12.85 -11.83 -9.65
C PRO A 694 -11.91 -12.56 -8.67
N ASN A 695 -11.51 -11.95 -7.54
CA ASN A 695 -10.59 -12.53 -6.55
C ASN A 695 -11.22 -13.65 -5.71
N VAL A 696 -11.51 -14.77 -6.37
CA VAL A 696 -12.10 -15.99 -5.80
C VAL A 696 -11.13 -17.16 -5.97
N ALA A 697 -11.09 -18.05 -4.97
CA ALA A 697 -10.27 -19.25 -4.98
C ALA A 697 -11.00 -20.43 -4.31
N TYR A 698 -10.56 -21.64 -4.64
CA TYR A 698 -11.01 -22.90 -4.08
C TYR A 698 -9.93 -23.51 -3.19
N TYR A 699 -10.25 -23.86 -1.95
CA TYR A 699 -9.34 -24.47 -0.99
C TYR A 699 -9.07 -25.95 -1.31
N THR A 700 -7.79 -26.31 -1.45
CA THR A 700 -7.35 -27.68 -1.78
C THR A 700 -6.61 -28.37 -0.62
N GLY A 701 -6.63 -27.80 0.57
CA GLY A 701 -5.99 -28.34 1.77
C GLY A 701 -4.74 -27.57 2.23
N LYS A 702 -4.38 -27.74 3.50
CA LYS A 702 -3.29 -27.04 4.22
C LYS A 702 -3.39 -25.52 4.06
N ARG A 703 -2.60 -24.95 3.14
CA ARG A 703 -2.61 -23.53 2.73
C ARG A 703 -2.86 -23.35 1.24
N ASN A 704 -3.04 -24.42 0.49
CA ASN A 704 -3.10 -24.40 -0.96
C ASN A 704 -4.51 -24.01 -1.41
N VAL A 705 -4.57 -23.16 -2.44
CA VAL A 705 -5.80 -22.78 -3.12
C VAL A 705 -5.57 -22.78 -4.63
N LEU A 706 -6.64 -22.98 -5.39
CA LEU A 706 -6.68 -22.75 -6.84
C LEU A 706 -7.50 -21.49 -7.09
N THR A 707 -6.92 -20.48 -7.73
CA THR A 707 -7.70 -19.29 -8.13
C THR A 707 -8.70 -19.68 -9.23
N ILE A 708 -9.70 -18.81 -9.51
CA ILE A 708 -10.58 -19.04 -10.67
C ILE A 708 -9.84 -19.06 -12.02
N GLU A 709 -8.59 -18.56 -12.08
CA GLU A 709 -7.71 -18.68 -13.27
C GLU A 709 -7.06 -20.08 -13.37
N GLN A 710 -7.43 -21.03 -12.50
CA GLN A 710 -6.81 -22.34 -12.30
C GLN A 710 -5.33 -22.28 -11.88
N SER A 711 -4.85 -21.13 -11.42
CA SER A 711 -3.48 -20.94 -10.94
C SER A 711 -3.33 -21.37 -9.48
N GLY A 712 -2.24 -22.07 -9.17
CA GLY A 712 -1.91 -22.47 -7.81
C GLY A 712 -1.44 -21.29 -6.95
N ALA A 713 -2.03 -21.13 -5.76
CA ALA A 713 -1.66 -20.07 -4.83
C ALA A 713 -1.71 -20.56 -3.37
N LEU A 714 -1.19 -19.74 -2.44
CA LEU A 714 -1.20 -20.01 -1.01
C LEU A 714 -2.00 -18.96 -0.22
N ILE A 715 -2.80 -19.39 0.76
CA ILE A 715 -3.34 -18.50 1.80
C ILE A 715 -2.17 -17.81 2.51
N ASN A 716 -2.18 -16.47 2.57
CA ASN A 716 -1.07 -15.71 3.14
C ASN A 716 -0.81 -16.07 4.62
N LYS A 717 0.46 -16.13 5.02
CA LYS A 717 0.91 -16.57 6.35
C LYS A 717 0.32 -15.78 7.54
N TYR A 718 -0.15 -14.56 7.30
CA TYR A 718 -0.80 -13.69 8.29
C TYR A 718 -2.33 -13.84 8.35
N SER A 719 -2.93 -14.78 7.61
CA SER A 719 -4.37 -15.05 7.67
C SER A 719 -4.77 -15.91 8.88
N VAL A 720 -5.96 -15.67 9.42
CA VAL A 720 -6.60 -16.52 10.45
C VAL A 720 -6.83 -17.95 9.94
N LEU A 721 -6.99 -18.11 8.62
CA LEU A 721 -7.25 -19.38 7.92
C LEU A 721 -6.00 -20.26 7.70
N VAL A 722 -4.81 -19.81 8.11
CA VAL A 722 -3.61 -20.65 8.07
C VAL A 722 -3.63 -21.65 9.22
N PRO A 723 -3.59 -22.97 9.01
CA PRO A 723 -3.54 -23.93 10.11
C PRO A 723 -2.28 -23.72 10.98
N MET A 724 -2.42 -23.93 12.29
CA MET A 724 -1.29 -23.82 13.23
C MET A 724 -0.16 -24.80 12.87
N ASN A 725 -0.53 -26.02 12.48
CA ASN A 725 0.39 -27.04 11.97
C ASN A 725 0.27 -27.16 10.43
N ASN A 726 1.38 -27.02 9.71
CA ASN A 726 1.43 -27.14 8.24
C ASN A 726 0.98 -28.52 7.69
N ARG A 727 0.85 -29.54 8.55
CA ARG A 727 0.41 -30.89 8.16
C ARG A 727 -1.08 -31.13 8.34
N GLN A 728 -1.82 -30.19 8.95
CA GLN A 728 -3.25 -30.30 9.17
C GLN A 728 -4.01 -29.47 8.12
N ASP A 729 -5.10 -30.05 7.62
CA ASP A 729 -6.09 -29.33 6.83
C ASP A 729 -7.04 -28.56 7.78
N MET A 730 -7.68 -27.50 7.26
CA MET A 730 -8.76 -26.82 7.97
C MET A 730 -10.10 -27.39 7.52
N ASP A 731 -10.96 -27.71 8.49
CA ASP A 731 -12.36 -28.05 8.23
C ASP A 731 -13.14 -26.74 8.07
N LEU A 732 -13.24 -26.28 6.82
CA LEU A 732 -13.89 -25.02 6.46
C LEU A 732 -15.35 -25.30 6.06
N PRO A 733 -16.32 -24.41 6.38
CA PRO A 733 -17.73 -24.59 6.04
C PRO A 733 -18.04 -24.49 4.53
N SER A 734 -17.06 -24.12 3.73
CA SER A 734 -17.09 -24.15 2.27
C SER A 734 -15.64 -24.12 1.77
N PRO A 735 -15.31 -24.78 0.64
CA PRO A 735 -14.01 -24.64 0.01
C PRO A 735 -13.85 -23.31 -0.74
N LEU A 736 -14.93 -22.55 -0.99
CA LEU A 736 -14.85 -21.28 -1.70
C LEU A 736 -14.38 -20.15 -0.79
N LEU A 737 -13.44 -19.37 -1.31
CA LEU A 737 -12.76 -18.27 -0.64
C LEU A 737 -12.84 -17.01 -1.53
N VAL A 738 -13.17 -15.87 -0.94
CA VAL A 738 -12.88 -14.56 -1.55
C VAL A 738 -11.64 -13.97 -0.90
N PHE A 739 -10.83 -13.22 -1.65
CA PHE A 739 -9.60 -12.61 -1.12
C PHE A 739 -9.40 -11.16 -1.59
N THR A 740 -8.76 -10.32 -0.78
CA THR A 740 -8.51 -8.90 -1.12
C THR A 740 -7.51 -8.74 -2.26
N GLU A 741 -6.33 -9.38 -2.15
CA GLU A 741 -5.22 -9.22 -3.10
C GLU A 741 -4.59 -10.57 -3.47
N LYS A 742 -4.26 -10.74 -4.76
CA LYS A 742 -3.36 -11.79 -5.28
C LYS A 742 -1.95 -11.21 -5.39
N VAL A 743 -1.04 -11.63 -4.50
CA VAL A 743 0.31 -11.06 -4.39
C VAL A 743 1.38 -12.11 -4.68
N ARG A 744 2.12 -11.94 -5.79
CA ARG A 744 3.34 -12.70 -6.10
C ARG A 744 4.51 -12.21 -5.23
N THR A 745 5.18 -13.16 -4.59
CA THR A 745 6.44 -12.95 -3.84
C THR A 745 7.43 -14.04 -4.28
N LYS A 746 7.92 -14.92 -3.39
CA LYS A 746 8.53 -16.21 -3.78
C LYS A 746 7.51 -17.26 -4.23
N CYS A 747 6.23 -16.95 -4.07
CA CYS A 747 5.07 -17.73 -4.46
C CYS A 747 3.86 -16.79 -4.59
N ILE A 748 2.84 -17.18 -5.34
CA ILE A 748 1.56 -16.46 -5.41
C ILE A 748 0.83 -16.68 -4.07
N SER A 749 0.35 -15.59 -3.45
CA SER A 749 -0.40 -15.66 -2.20
C SER A 749 -1.66 -14.80 -2.18
N CYS A 750 -2.75 -15.37 -1.69
CA CYS A 750 -4.02 -14.67 -1.47
C CYS A 750 -4.01 -14.04 -0.06
N LYS A 751 -4.18 -12.72 0.02
CA LYS A 751 -4.28 -11.96 1.28
C LYS A 751 -5.73 -11.56 1.58
N GLY A 752 -6.06 -11.40 2.87
CA GLY A 752 -7.35 -10.92 3.34
C GLY A 752 -8.45 -11.86 2.87
N VAL A 753 -8.48 -13.07 3.43
CA VAL A 753 -9.26 -14.19 2.91
C VAL A 753 -10.49 -14.43 3.79
N SER A 754 -11.64 -14.67 3.15
CA SER A 754 -12.89 -15.04 3.82
C SER A 754 -13.55 -16.22 3.14
N VAL A 755 -14.05 -17.18 3.94
CA VAL A 755 -14.89 -18.28 3.44
C VAL A 755 -16.23 -17.73 2.98
N ILE A 756 -16.64 -18.13 1.77
CA ILE A 756 -17.90 -17.76 1.11
C ILE A 756 -18.60 -19.01 0.59
N THR A 757 -19.84 -18.88 0.11
CA THR A 757 -20.65 -20.00 -0.38
C THR A 757 -21.05 -19.81 -1.84
N ALA A 758 -21.43 -20.90 -2.51
CA ALA A 758 -21.85 -20.92 -3.91
C ALA A 758 -23.08 -20.04 -4.18
N ILE A 759 -24.01 -19.92 -3.23
CA ILE A 759 -25.17 -19.03 -3.34
C ILE A 759 -24.74 -17.56 -3.28
N GLN A 760 -23.88 -17.20 -2.32
CA GLN A 760 -23.35 -15.84 -2.22
C GLN A 760 -22.52 -15.47 -3.46
N LEU A 761 -21.72 -16.39 -3.98
CA LEU A 761 -20.99 -16.21 -5.24
C LEU A 761 -21.96 -16.02 -6.42
N LEU A 762 -22.99 -16.87 -6.55
CA LEU A 762 -23.98 -16.77 -7.63
C LEU A 762 -24.72 -15.43 -7.62
N ILE A 763 -25.08 -14.90 -6.44
CA ILE A 763 -25.77 -13.60 -6.33
C ILE A 763 -24.80 -12.43 -6.54
N PHE A 764 -23.66 -12.41 -5.83
CA PHE A 764 -22.83 -11.21 -5.68
C PHE A 764 -21.55 -11.20 -6.54
N GLY A 765 -21.09 -12.32 -7.10
CA GLY A 765 -19.82 -12.42 -7.84
C GLY A 765 -19.85 -13.41 -8.99
N SER A 766 -20.39 -12.98 -10.14
CA SER A 766 -20.15 -13.63 -11.43
C SER A 766 -20.36 -12.66 -12.59
N ARG A 767 -19.69 -12.88 -13.73
CA ARG A 767 -19.96 -12.12 -14.99
C ARG A 767 -20.90 -12.90 -15.91
N LYS A 768 -20.75 -14.23 -15.93
CA LYS A 768 -21.45 -15.17 -16.82
C LYS A 768 -22.00 -16.32 -15.98
N VAL A 769 -23.26 -16.70 -16.21
CA VAL A 769 -23.84 -17.92 -15.64
C VAL A 769 -24.55 -18.70 -16.74
N GLU A 770 -24.17 -19.97 -16.91
CA GLU A 770 -24.75 -20.86 -17.91
C GLU A 770 -25.48 -22.04 -17.27
N CYS A 771 -26.50 -22.57 -17.96
CA CYS A 771 -27.06 -23.89 -17.67
C CYS A 771 -26.23 -24.95 -18.38
N VAL A 772 -25.74 -25.97 -17.67
CA VAL A 772 -24.86 -27.01 -18.23
C VAL A 772 -25.44 -28.43 -18.06
N GLY A 773 -26.76 -28.52 -17.94
CA GLY A 773 -27.49 -29.77 -17.79
C GLY A 773 -28.58 -29.66 -16.73
N GLU A 774 -29.35 -30.74 -16.56
CA GLU A 774 -30.45 -30.76 -15.59
C GLU A 774 -29.92 -30.55 -14.16
N GLY A 775 -30.40 -29.49 -13.51
CA GLY A 775 -30.03 -29.15 -12.14
C GLY A 775 -28.57 -28.72 -11.94
N ARG A 776 -27.88 -28.22 -12.98
CA ARG A 776 -26.52 -27.66 -12.87
C ARG A 776 -26.40 -26.30 -13.57
N VAL A 777 -25.89 -25.31 -12.85
CA VAL A 777 -25.47 -24.01 -13.38
C VAL A 777 -23.97 -23.84 -13.21
N ARG A 778 -23.31 -23.11 -14.11
CA ARG A 778 -21.87 -22.85 -14.06
C ARG A 778 -21.62 -21.35 -14.04
N VAL A 779 -20.80 -20.93 -13.09
CA VAL A 779 -20.33 -19.56 -12.88
C VAL A 779 -18.99 -19.37 -13.58
N ASP A 780 -18.93 -18.41 -14.50
CA ASP A 780 -17.74 -17.95 -15.22
C ASP A 780 -16.88 -19.07 -15.81
N ASP A 781 -17.54 -20.06 -16.41
CA ASP A 781 -16.95 -21.23 -17.05
C ASP A 781 -16.08 -22.12 -16.14
N MET A 782 -16.04 -21.82 -14.83
CA MET A 782 -15.18 -22.47 -13.84
C MET A 782 -15.97 -23.25 -12.79
N ILE A 783 -16.81 -22.56 -12.02
CA ILE A 783 -17.41 -23.13 -10.79
C ILE A 783 -18.79 -23.71 -11.11
N THR A 784 -18.95 -25.03 -10.97
CA THR A 784 -20.22 -25.73 -11.25
C THR A 784 -21.03 -25.97 -9.97
N ILE A 785 -22.26 -25.45 -9.97
CA ILE A 785 -23.21 -25.43 -8.85
C ILE A 785 -24.44 -26.28 -9.23
N ARG A 786 -24.72 -27.31 -8.45
CA ARG A 786 -25.90 -28.20 -8.51
C ARG A 786 -27.11 -27.47 -7.92
N MET A 787 -27.82 -26.75 -8.77
CA MET A 787 -29.00 -25.96 -8.40
C MET A 787 -30.08 -26.06 -9.48
N ASN A 788 -31.35 -26.00 -9.07
CA ASN A 788 -32.45 -25.88 -10.04
C ASN A 788 -32.32 -24.58 -10.85
N VAL A 789 -32.37 -24.71 -12.18
CA VAL A 789 -32.15 -23.58 -13.11
C VAL A 789 -33.15 -22.43 -12.89
N LYS A 790 -34.40 -22.72 -12.53
CA LYS A 790 -35.41 -21.69 -12.22
C LYS A 790 -35.06 -20.93 -10.94
N THR A 791 -34.58 -21.63 -9.91
CA THR A 791 -34.10 -21.01 -8.66
C THR A 791 -32.88 -20.15 -8.92
N ALA A 792 -31.89 -20.65 -9.68
CA ALA A 792 -30.71 -19.88 -10.06
C ALA A 792 -31.08 -18.62 -10.86
N ALA A 793 -32.00 -18.73 -11.83
CA ALA A 793 -32.50 -17.58 -12.59
C ALA A 793 -33.23 -16.56 -11.70
N ALA A 794 -34.03 -17.01 -10.72
CA ALA A 794 -34.70 -16.12 -9.77
C ALA A 794 -33.71 -15.39 -8.84
N LEU A 795 -32.65 -16.06 -8.38
CA LEU A 795 -31.58 -15.43 -7.60
C LEU A 795 -30.79 -14.41 -8.43
N LEU A 796 -30.50 -14.70 -9.70
CA LEU A 796 -29.83 -13.77 -10.61
C LEU A 796 -30.70 -12.57 -10.98
N ALA A 797 -32.03 -12.74 -11.03
CA ALA A 797 -32.97 -11.65 -11.24
C ALA A 797 -32.98 -10.60 -10.11
N LEU A 798 -32.36 -10.88 -8.96
CA LEU A 798 -32.14 -9.88 -7.90
C LEU A 798 -31.05 -8.85 -8.28
N ARG A 799 -30.14 -9.16 -9.22
CA ARG A 799 -29.03 -8.26 -9.57
C ARG A 799 -29.47 -6.91 -10.14
N PRO A 800 -30.37 -6.83 -11.14
CA PRO A 800 -30.91 -5.55 -11.59
C PRO A 800 -31.64 -4.78 -10.48
N CYS A 801 -32.25 -5.48 -9.52
CA CYS A 801 -32.90 -4.86 -8.36
C CYS A 801 -31.87 -4.26 -7.38
N ILE A 802 -30.75 -4.95 -7.14
CA ILE A 802 -29.60 -4.45 -6.35
C ILE A 802 -29.00 -3.21 -7.02
N GLU A 803 -28.81 -3.24 -8.34
CA GLU A 803 -28.27 -2.09 -9.10
C GLU A 803 -29.25 -0.92 -9.10
N SER A 804 -30.55 -1.17 -9.29
CA SER A 804 -31.61 -0.16 -9.19
C SER A 804 -31.64 0.49 -7.79
N LEU A 805 -31.57 -0.31 -6.72
CA LEU A 805 -31.47 0.19 -5.35
C LEU A 805 -30.23 1.08 -5.17
N LEU A 806 -29.06 0.67 -5.68
CA LEU A 806 -27.84 1.48 -5.61
C LEU A 806 -28.00 2.82 -6.36
N VAL A 807 -28.53 2.81 -7.59
CA VAL A 807 -28.73 4.05 -8.37
C VAL A 807 -29.71 4.98 -7.65
N ASN A 808 -30.86 4.47 -7.19
CA ASN A 808 -31.84 5.24 -6.43
C ASN A 808 -31.24 5.82 -5.13
N SER A 809 -30.37 5.06 -4.45
CA SER A 809 -29.64 5.50 -3.25
C SER A 809 -28.64 6.62 -3.52
N CYS A 810 -28.08 6.67 -4.74
CA CYS A 810 -27.16 7.74 -5.15
C CYS A 810 -27.89 8.98 -5.69
N GLU A 811 -29.07 8.81 -6.29
CA GLU A 811 -29.88 9.91 -6.83
C GLU A 811 -30.72 10.60 -5.75
N ASN A 812 -31.27 9.84 -4.80
CA ASN A 812 -32.10 10.35 -3.71
C ASN A 812 -31.65 9.78 -2.34
N PRO A 813 -30.45 10.14 -1.83
CA PRO A 813 -29.90 9.62 -0.57
C PRO A 813 -30.84 9.73 0.64
N GLU A 814 -31.58 10.84 0.75
CA GLU A 814 -32.53 11.11 1.84
C GLU A 814 -33.64 10.05 1.95
N SER A 815 -34.02 9.42 0.83
CA SER A 815 -35.04 8.37 0.80
C SER A 815 -34.67 7.10 1.57
N LEU A 816 -33.38 6.90 1.90
CA LEU A 816 -32.92 5.76 2.69
C LEU A 816 -33.41 5.79 4.15
N GLY A 817 -33.83 6.94 4.66
CA GLY A 817 -34.45 7.08 5.98
C GLY A 817 -35.82 6.39 6.07
N VAL A 818 -36.55 6.34 4.95
CA VAL A 818 -37.86 5.66 4.82
C VAL A 818 -37.93 4.95 3.47
N LEU A 819 -37.36 3.75 3.42
CA LEU A 819 -37.38 2.91 2.21
C LEU A 819 -38.82 2.62 1.76
N ASN A 820 -39.03 2.62 0.44
CA ASN A 820 -40.28 2.12 -0.14
C ASN A 820 -40.43 0.60 0.08
N HIS A 821 -41.65 0.08 -0.10
CA HIS A 821 -41.98 -1.33 0.18
C HIS A 821 -41.03 -2.31 -0.53
N GLU A 822 -40.83 -2.13 -1.84
CA GLU A 822 -40.00 -2.99 -2.68
C GLU A 822 -38.52 -2.99 -2.23
N SER A 823 -37.97 -1.83 -1.86
CA SER A 823 -36.60 -1.72 -1.35
C SER A 823 -36.45 -2.31 0.05
N ALA A 824 -37.47 -2.18 0.89
CA ALA A 824 -37.51 -2.80 2.22
C ALA A 824 -37.58 -4.33 2.13
N GLU A 825 -38.40 -4.88 1.22
CA GLU A 825 -38.47 -6.32 0.93
C GLU A 825 -37.15 -6.84 0.34
N LEU A 826 -36.56 -6.15 -0.64
CA LEU A 826 -35.26 -6.51 -1.20
C LEU A 826 -34.17 -6.52 -0.11
N ARG A 827 -34.14 -5.50 0.76
CA ARG A 827 -33.23 -5.43 1.91
C ARG A 827 -33.44 -6.59 2.89
N HIS A 828 -34.69 -6.96 3.18
CA HIS A 828 -34.99 -8.12 4.02
C HIS A 828 -34.49 -9.42 3.38
N LEU A 829 -34.86 -9.66 2.13
CA LEU A 829 -34.49 -10.86 1.37
C LEU A 829 -32.97 -11.03 1.25
N LEU A 830 -32.22 -9.98 0.94
CA LEU A 830 -30.76 -10.07 0.82
C LEU A 830 -30.06 -10.32 2.16
N ARG A 831 -30.61 -9.83 3.28
CA ARG A 831 -30.12 -10.15 4.64
C ARG A 831 -30.46 -11.59 5.03
N GLU A 832 -31.59 -12.12 4.57
CA GLU A 832 -31.96 -13.52 4.77
C GLU A 832 -31.09 -14.47 3.94
N LEU A 833 -30.97 -14.23 2.62
CA LEU A 833 -30.14 -15.01 1.69
C LEU A 833 -28.65 -15.00 2.04
N SER A 834 -28.16 -13.94 2.70
CA SER A 834 -26.77 -13.88 3.18
C SER A 834 -26.56 -14.65 4.49
N SER A 835 -27.61 -14.89 5.26
CA SER A 835 -27.50 -15.35 6.65
C SER A 835 -27.04 -16.80 6.78
N GLU A 836 -26.25 -17.08 7.81
CA GLU A 836 -25.83 -18.44 8.16
C GLU A 836 -27.00 -19.40 8.43
N ASP A 837 -28.19 -18.89 8.80
CA ASP A 837 -29.41 -19.71 8.97
C ASP A 837 -29.96 -20.24 7.65
N PHE A 838 -29.99 -19.39 6.62
CA PHE A 838 -30.38 -19.80 5.27
C PHE A 838 -29.33 -20.72 4.67
N MET A 839 -28.05 -20.38 4.83
CA MET A 839 -26.94 -21.14 4.27
C MET A 839 -26.71 -22.50 4.95
N SER A 840 -26.96 -22.64 6.26
CA SER A 840 -26.84 -23.93 6.96
C SER A 840 -27.98 -24.91 6.64
N GLN A 841 -29.16 -24.40 6.28
CA GLN A 841 -30.26 -25.23 5.76
C GLN A 841 -29.99 -25.80 4.36
N ALA A 842 -29.03 -25.24 3.61
CA ALA A 842 -28.50 -25.82 2.37
C ALA A 842 -27.51 -26.99 2.59
N GLY A 843 -27.28 -27.39 3.84
CA GLY A 843 -26.49 -28.56 4.24
C GLY A 843 -25.11 -28.23 4.83
N PRO A 844 -24.52 -29.17 5.59
CA PRO A 844 -23.30 -28.88 6.36
C PRO A 844 -22.02 -28.90 5.51
N ILE A 845 -21.32 -27.76 5.54
CA ILE A 845 -19.86 -27.61 5.69
C ILE A 845 -18.96 -28.04 4.51
N LYS A 846 -19.41 -28.88 3.58
CA LYS A 846 -18.85 -28.94 2.23
C LYS A 846 -19.98 -28.60 1.28
N ASP A 847 -20.08 -27.31 0.94
CA ASP A 847 -21.13 -26.70 0.12
C ASP A 847 -21.71 -27.71 -0.88
N SER A 848 -22.86 -28.30 -0.51
CA SER A 848 -23.38 -29.53 -1.12
C SER A 848 -23.86 -29.34 -2.56
N LEU A 849 -23.92 -28.07 -2.97
CA LEU A 849 -24.19 -27.61 -4.31
C LEU A 849 -22.96 -27.76 -5.20
N LEU A 850 -21.73 -27.72 -4.68
CA LEU A 850 -20.54 -27.91 -5.51
C LEU A 850 -20.46 -29.37 -5.99
N THR A 851 -20.19 -29.56 -7.29
CA THR A 851 -19.93 -30.89 -7.85
C THR A 851 -18.51 -31.37 -7.50
N ASP A 852 -18.26 -32.68 -7.51
CA ASP A 852 -16.90 -33.21 -7.34
C ASP A 852 -15.93 -32.68 -8.44
N ASP A 853 -16.46 -32.35 -9.61
CA ASP A 853 -15.78 -31.66 -10.73
C ASP A 853 -15.88 -30.11 -10.67
N ALA A 854 -16.14 -29.50 -9.50
CA ALA A 854 -16.42 -28.05 -9.39
C ALA A 854 -15.26 -27.13 -9.82
N LEU A 855 -14.07 -27.68 -10.02
CA LEU A 855 -13.04 -27.12 -10.88
C LEU A 855 -12.73 -28.14 -11.96
N ILE A 856 -12.79 -27.71 -13.23
CA ILE A 856 -12.37 -28.54 -14.36
C ILE A 856 -10.89 -28.88 -14.17
N GLN A 857 -10.58 -30.15 -13.87
CA GLN A 857 -9.20 -30.62 -13.95
C GLN A 857 -8.72 -30.46 -15.39
N LYS A 858 -7.48 -29.98 -15.58
CA LYS A 858 -6.82 -29.97 -16.90
C LYS A 858 -7.05 -31.31 -17.59
N ALA A 859 -7.58 -31.30 -18.81
CA ALA A 859 -7.75 -32.50 -19.61
C ALA A 859 -6.41 -33.24 -19.65
N SER A 860 -6.38 -34.46 -19.10
CA SER A 860 -5.16 -35.23 -18.91
C SER A 860 -4.66 -35.76 -20.25
N VAL A 861 -3.83 -34.96 -20.92
CA VAL A 861 -3.08 -35.40 -22.10
C VAL A 861 -2.20 -36.57 -21.66
N SER A 862 -2.64 -37.77 -22.05
CA SER A 862 -2.02 -39.03 -21.68
C SER A 862 -0.76 -39.21 -22.52
N PHE A 863 0.37 -38.67 -22.06
CA PHE A 863 1.67 -38.88 -22.69
C PHE A 863 2.15 -40.32 -22.47
N ASN A 864 1.71 -41.22 -23.35
CA ASN A 864 2.35 -42.50 -23.55
C ASN A 864 3.75 -42.27 -24.12
N HIS A 865 4.79 -42.42 -23.29
CA HIS A 865 6.16 -42.46 -23.77
C HIS A 865 6.43 -43.74 -24.56
N SER A 866 6.56 -43.62 -25.88
CA SER A 866 7.30 -44.56 -26.72
C SER A 866 8.23 -43.77 -27.65
N ASN A 867 9.52 -43.72 -27.29
CA ASN A 867 10.56 -43.11 -28.12
C ASN A 867 10.80 -43.93 -29.40
N SER A 868 10.81 -43.26 -30.55
CA SER A 868 11.80 -43.56 -31.59
C SER A 868 12.27 -42.28 -32.26
N TYR A 869 13.59 -42.13 -32.39
CA TYR A 869 14.27 -41.03 -33.06
C TYR A 869 13.89 -40.94 -34.56
N SER A 870 13.81 -39.73 -35.12
CA SER A 870 14.78 -39.24 -36.13
C SER A 870 14.40 -37.90 -36.76
N ASP A 871 15.39 -37.02 -36.87
CA ASP A 871 15.71 -36.12 -37.99
C ASP A 871 14.78 -34.98 -38.45
N TRP A 872 15.31 -33.77 -38.22
CA TRP A 872 15.50 -32.66 -39.17
C TRP A 872 14.34 -31.93 -39.90
N ALA A 873 14.41 -30.60 -39.73
CA ALA A 873 14.43 -29.58 -40.78
C ALA A 873 13.14 -28.86 -41.23
N SER A 874 13.26 -27.53 -41.14
CA SER A 874 12.77 -26.52 -42.09
C SER A 874 11.27 -26.20 -42.18
N SER A 875 10.96 -24.92 -41.92
CA SER A 875 9.79 -24.20 -42.45
C SER A 875 9.71 -24.30 -43.98
N PRO A 876 8.54 -24.06 -44.61
CA PRO A 876 8.26 -22.68 -45.02
C PRO A 876 6.78 -22.24 -45.06
N ASN A 877 6.65 -20.93 -45.27
CA ASN A 877 5.47 -20.13 -45.62
C ASN A 877 4.30 -20.81 -46.35
N THR A 878 3.10 -20.37 -45.99
CA THR A 878 1.89 -20.52 -46.80
C THR A 878 1.82 -19.48 -47.93
N SER A 879 1.64 -19.94 -49.16
CA SER A 879 1.06 -19.11 -50.23
C SER A 879 0.32 -19.95 -51.28
N SER A 880 -0.91 -19.53 -51.56
CA SER A 880 -1.67 -19.71 -52.80
C SER A 880 -1.99 -21.12 -53.35
N SER A 881 -3.30 -21.32 -53.49
CA SER A 881 -3.99 -21.74 -54.71
C SER A 881 -4.28 -23.22 -54.99
N HIS A 882 -5.60 -23.48 -55.00
CA HIS A 882 -6.37 -24.08 -56.09
C HIS A 882 -6.32 -25.59 -56.38
N SER A 883 -7.57 -26.07 -56.53
CA SER A 883 -8.04 -27.10 -57.46
C SER A 883 -8.05 -28.57 -57.01
N ALA A 884 -9.29 -29.03 -56.90
CA ALA A 884 -9.83 -30.16 -57.64
C ALA A 884 -9.55 -31.59 -57.17
N ASN A 885 -10.68 -32.21 -56.81
CA ASN A 885 -11.12 -33.54 -57.25
C ASN A 885 -10.50 -34.81 -56.65
N SER A 886 -11.40 -35.46 -55.90
CA SER A 886 -11.95 -36.77 -56.25
C SER A 886 -11.18 -38.04 -55.85
N SER A 887 -11.95 -38.84 -55.11
CA SER A 887 -12.26 -40.23 -55.39
C SER A 887 -11.27 -41.34 -54.96
N PHE A 888 -11.79 -42.11 -54.00
CA PHE A 888 -12.09 -43.55 -54.10
C PHE A 888 -11.17 -44.57 -53.40
N GLN A 889 -11.89 -45.50 -52.75
CA GLN A 889 -11.59 -46.93 -52.58
C GLN A 889 -10.53 -47.40 -51.56
N SER A 890 -11.08 -47.80 -50.39
CA SER A 890 -10.87 -49.11 -49.75
C SER A 890 -10.86 -50.28 -50.77
N PRO A 891 -10.30 -51.48 -50.47
CA PRO A 891 -10.50 -52.28 -49.24
C PRO A 891 -9.18 -52.94 -48.75
N GLY A 892 -9.05 -53.84 -47.77
CA GLY A 892 -9.94 -54.75 -47.03
C GLY A 892 -9.11 -55.93 -46.46
N PHE A 893 -9.78 -56.98 -45.94
CA PHE A 893 -9.24 -58.19 -45.28
C PHE A 893 -8.60 -57.98 -43.89
N GLN A 894 -9.02 -58.60 -42.78
CA GLN A 894 -9.52 -59.95 -42.39
C GLN A 894 -8.45 -60.98 -41.96
N HIS A 895 -8.84 -61.77 -40.96
CA HIS A 895 -8.22 -63.01 -40.43
C HIS A 895 -6.96 -62.86 -39.55
N ASN A 896 -6.69 -63.75 -38.57
CA ASN A 896 -7.53 -64.66 -37.75
C ASN A 896 -6.64 -65.28 -36.64
N ASN A 897 -7.23 -65.78 -35.53
CA ASN A 897 -6.62 -66.79 -34.64
C ASN A 897 -5.29 -66.45 -33.90
N SER A 898 -4.87 -67.08 -32.80
CA SER A 898 -5.54 -67.98 -31.83
C SER A 898 -4.68 -68.20 -30.56
N SER A 899 -5.30 -68.73 -29.50
CA SER A 899 -4.75 -69.71 -28.51
C SER A 899 -3.55 -69.34 -27.60
N GLY A 900 -3.66 -69.63 -26.28
CA GLY A 900 -2.51 -69.50 -25.37
C GLY A 900 -2.73 -69.68 -23.84
N TYR A 901 -3.55 -70.64 -23.42
CA TYR A 901 -3.55 -71.39 -22.14
C TYR A 901 -2.74 -70.95 -20.89
N GLY A 902 -3.48 -70.78 -19.77
CA GLY A 902 -3.26 -71.50 -18.49
C GLY A 902 -2.68 -70.73 -17.28
N ALA A 903 -2.79 -71.19 -16.02
CA ALA A 903 -3.75 -72.09 -15.34
C ALA A 903 -3.45 -72.14 -13.81
N GLY A 904 -4.46 -72.26 -12.94
CA GLY A 904 -4.35 -72.40 -11.46
C GLY A 904 -4.14 -71.07 -10.71
N GLY A 905 -4.78 -70.76 -9.58
CA GLY A 905 -5.46 -71.57 -8.56
C GLY A 905 -4.68 -71.51 -7.22
N ASP A 906 -5.26 -71.60 -6.02
CA ASP A 906 -6.66 -71.58 -5.60
C ASP A 906 -6.72 -71.39 -4.04
N TRP A 907 -7.78 -70.76 -3.53
CA TRP A 907 -8.43 -71.00 -2.22
C TRP A 907 -7.87 -70.51 -0.86
N ASN A 908 -8.57 -69.49 -0.33
CA ASN A 908 -9.55 -69.57 0.80
C ASN A 908 -9.12 -69.47 2.30
N SER A 909 -10.08 -68.93 3.07
CA SER A 909 -10.35 -69.05 4.53
C SER A 909 -9.52 -68.33 5.62
N SER A 910 -10.22 -67.46 6.36
CA SER A 910 -9.97 -66.95 7.73
C SER A 910 -9.92 -68.09 8.79
N PRO A 911 -9.47 -67.89 10.06
CA PRO A 911 -10.29 -67.18 11.07
C PRO A 911 -9.52 -66.50 12.25
N SER A 912 -10.28 -66.12 13.29
CA SER A 912 -9.99 -65.26 14.45
C SER A 912 -9.42 -65.92 15.73
N ARG A 913 -8.79 -65.09 16.60
CA ARG A 913 -8.51 -65.17 18.09
C ARG A 913 -7.12 -64.56 18.40
N GLY A 914 -6.75 -64.01 19.57
CA GLY A 914 -7.49 -63.64 20.79
C GLY A 914 -6.61 -63.52 22.06
N THR A 915 -6.86 -62.52 22.91
CA THR A 915 -6.73 -62.50 24.41
C THR A 915 -5.36 -62.25 25.13
N TYR A 916 -5.46 -61.67 26.35
CA TYR A 916 -4.49 -61.44 27.46
C TYR A 916 -3.51 -60.23 27.40
N GLY A 917 -3.22 -59.48 28.50
CA GLY A 917 -3.87 -59.38 29.83
C GLY A 917 -2.96 -58.96 31.02
N GLY A 918 -3.37 -57.96 31.84
CA GLY A 918 -2.85 -57.64 33.20
C GLY A 918 -1.73 -56.56 33.33
N ALA A 919 -1.56 -55.81 34.44
CA ALA A 919 -2.40 -55.58 35.64
C ALA A 919 -1.91 -54.37 36.52
N GLU A 920 -2.85 -53.70 37.22
CA GLU A 920 -2.74 -52.98 38.54
C GLU A 920 -1.76 -51.77 38.74
N ASN A 921 -1.94 -50.80 39.69
CA ASN A 921 -2.83 -50.68 40.88
C ASN A 921 -3.12 -49.20 41.33
N SER A 922 -4.21 -48.97 42.11
CA SER A 922 -4.52 -47.83 43.05
C SER A 922 -4.51 -46.35 42.54
N GLY A 923 -5.28 -45.36 43.02
CA GLY A 923 -6.28 -45.20 44.11
C GLY A 923 -5.93 -43.99 45.02
N GLY A 924 -6.76 -42.97 45.30
CA GLY A 924 -8.17 -42.69 44.95
C GLY A 924 -8.66 -41.25 45.35
N HIS A 925 -9.91 -41.09 45.79
CA HIS A 925 -10.59 -39.83 46.24
C HIS A 925 -10.69 -39.74 47.80
N PRO A 926 -11.17 -38.65 48.50
CA PRO A 926 -12.19 -37.65 48.09
C PRO A 926 -12.03 -36.18 48.63
N ARG A 927 -13.15 -35.44 48.68
CA ARG A 927 -13.35 -33.97 48.83
C ARG A 927 -13.45 -33.41 50.27
N HIS A 928 -13.34 -32.07 50.35
CA HIS A 928 -14.14 -31.09 51.16
C HIS A 928 -13.66 -30.51 52.51
N ARG A 929 -13.95 -29.19 52.61
CA ARG A 929 -14.24 -28.32 53.78
C ARG A 929 -13.12 -27.83 54.73
N GLY A 930 -12.83 -26.53 54.59
CA GLY A 930 -13.12 -25.53 55.64
C GLY A 930 -11.96 -25.03 56.51
N GLY A 931 -12.06 -23.78 56.99
CA GLY A 931 -11.23 -23.29 58.11
C GLY A 931 -10.74 -21.83 58.01
N ARG A 932 -11.39 -20.93 58.75
CA ARG A 932 -10.97 -19.54 59.00
C ARG A 932 -9.59 -19.46 59.70
N GLY A 933 -8.83 -18.37 59.50
CA GLY A 933 -7.65 -18.12 60.35
C GLY A 933 -6.81 -16.88 60.04
N ARG A 934 -7.27 -15.73 60.54
CA ARG A 934 -6.55 -14.46 60.85
C ARG A 934 -5.00 -14.49 60.92
N GLY A 935 -4.37 -13.38 60.54
CA GLY A 935 -3.15 -12.92 61.24
C GLY A 935 -2.24 -11.88 60.58
N ASN A 936 -2.53 -10.58 60.77
CA ASN A 936 -1.58 -9.45 60.76
C ASN A 936 -0.76 -9.11 59.46
N SER A 937 -0.27 -7.88 59.25
CA SER A 937 -0.71 -6.52 59.66
C SER A 937 0.24 -5.48 59.01
N ARG A 938 -0.23 -4.23 58.83
CA ARG A 938 0.52 -3.03 58.32
C ARG A 938 0.83 -3.08 56.80
N GLY A 939 0.50 -2.09 55.97
CA GLY A 939 -0.26 -0.84 56.17
C GLY A 939 0.62 0.43 56.21
N TRP A 940 0.21 1.41 55.38
CA TRP A 940 0.62 2.83 55.25
C TRP A 940 1.60 3.23 54.14
N ASN A 941 1.01 3.67 53.01
CA ASN A 941 0.98 5.04 52.45
C ASN A 941 2.27 5.87 52.18
N PRO A 942 2.20 6.90 51.30
CA PRO A 942 3.31 7.25 50.40
C PRO A 942 3.90 8.64 50.61
N SER A 943 5.09 8.88 50.03
CA SER A 943 5.55 10.20 49.56
C SER A 943 6.92 10.13 48.89
N GLN A 944 7.08 10.86 47.76
CA GLN A 944 8.36 11.23 47.10
C GLN A 944 9.20 10.03 46.58
N TRP A 945 9.76 10.01 45.37
CA TRP A 945 10.22 11.09 44.48
C TRP A 945 9.75 10.87 43.04
#